data_AF-A0A1H0KN29-F1
#
_entry.id   AF-A0A1H0KN29-F1
#
_cell.length_a   1.000
_cell.length_b   1.000
_cell.length_c   1.000
_cell.angle_alpha   90.00
_cell.angle_beta   90.00
_cell.angle_gamma   90.00
#
_symmetry.space_group_name_H-M   'P 1'
#
loop_
_entity.id
_entity.type
_entity.pdbx_description
1 polymer ?
#
loop_
_entity_poly.entity_id
_entity_poly.type
_entity_poly.pdbx_seq_one_letter_code
_entity_poly.pdbx_strand_id
1 'polypeptide(L)'
;MRDSLLVFLAPSSQAVQFAIKTLLGGGLALWCALRFGLEQPQWALMTAFIVAQPLSGMVVQKGLARLLGTLVGTFMAVVMMGLFAQAPLLFVLAFALWLALCTASSTMLRSAWSYSFVLAGYTVAIIALPAIGKPHVVFDEAIARCTEICLGITCATLSSALLWPQRVERQLAQQARDAWQAGVTASRQALAGEAGSRQGLLEVLARIVAVDAQREHAWFEGARGRQRAVALRVLSRDLLGMLRLARGVARQWRQLSNAEAQAVAPWLQLVDERLQQAQPEGLLELVEQLRQAAQDEELSSGQQLCLERLMVLLLRVEDASRALLAVEEGRAPSDAPRALSWHYDWQTALVYGSRSALTFLVLAAFWLATGWTHAIGALLLACVVCSLFARLEAAPQIGMMFLRGIFYALPVAFFVGQILMPQIDGFVMLCMVLGVPLFFGVLGMAKPATAATSTSFCLHFIVLCLPAPGVGYNVEFFLNEAPGMLIGVGCAVMAFKLVVLRNPVWHGRRLMQAILTDLGRLTRRDLGRAENWFGGRMADRLLQLARHYPARPDQARSRWDDGVAGLDLGDELLHLRKCLTNADAGLARSQQRFLERLEDALERGPAAGREDDLNAAVAELQESLRACTPSIDKRLAEAALLQLQSGWRHWCQLRGGGNGFA
;
A
#
# COMPACT_ATOMS: atom_id res chain seq x y z
N MET A 1 -15.01 27.23 6.97
CA MET A 1 -14.05 27.59 5.89
C MET A 1 -13.34 26.32 5.45
N ARG A 2 -13.25 26.00 4.16
CA ARG A 2 -12.69 24.72 3.68
C ARG A 2 -11.24 24.53 4.16
N ASP A 3 -10.92 23.39 4.79
CA ASP A 3 -9.58 23.02 5.29
C ASP A 3 -8.44 23.16 4.27
N SER A 4 -8.79 23.17 2.97
CA SER A 4 -7.88 23.39 1.85
C SER A 4 -7.29 24.81 1.82
N LEU A 5 -8.01 25.84 2.27
CA LEU A 5 -7.52 27.22 2.27
C LEU A 5 -6.58 27.51 3.44
N LEU A 6 -6.75 26.81 4.56
CA LEU A 6 -5.86 26.91 5.72
C LEU A 6 -4.42 26.55 5.38
N VAL A 7 -4.20 25.72 4.35
CA VAL A 7 -2.84 25.40 3.85
C VAL A 7 -2.06 26.66 3.48
N PHE A 8 -2.73 27.62 2.86
CA PHE A 8 -2.09 28.82 2.31
C PHE A 8 -2.12 29.99 3.29
N LEU A 9 -3.16 30.07 4.12
CA LEU A 9 -3.36 31.19 5.06
C LEU A 9 -2.66 30.95 6.42
N ALA A 10 -2.58 29.70 6.88
CA ALA A 10 -1.94 29.33 8.14
C ALA A 10 -1.11 28.04 7.96
N PRO A 11 -0.03 28.08 7.14
CA PRO A 11 0.79 26.91 6.88
C PRO A 11 1.53 26.45 8.14
N SER A 12 1.71 25.14 8.30
CA SER A 12 2.54 24.61 9.38
C SER A 12 4.02 24.92 9.12
N SER A 13 4.81 25.04 10.19
CA SER A 13 6.26 25.28 10.07
C SER A 13 6.96 24.23 9.19
N GLN A 14 6.53 22.96 9.29
CA GLN A 14 7.06 21.87 8.46
C GLN A 14 6.73 22.04 6.97
N ALA A 15 5.52 22.52 6.63
CA ALA A 15 5.13 22.77 5.25
C ALA A 15 5.95 23.92 4.62
N VAL A 16 6.20 24.98 5.40
CA VAL A 16 7.06 26.10 4.96
C VAL A 16 8.50 25.64 4.75
N GLN A 17 9.07 24.87 5.69
CA GLN A 17 10.40 24.29 5.55
C GLN A 17 10.51 23.42 4.29
N PHE A 18 9.50 22.57 4.04
CA PHE A 18 9.43 21.74 2.84
C PHE A 18 9.38 22.59 1.55
N ALA A 19 8.59 23.66 1.53
CA ALA A 19 8.47 24.55 0.38
C ALA A 19 9.78 25.29 0.07
N ILE A 20 10.42 25.90 1.07
CA ILE A 20 11.69 26.62 0.91
C ILE A 20 12.77 25.67 0.39
N LYS A 21 12.89 24.50 1.01
CA LYS A 21 13.88 23.48 0.66
C LYS A 21 13.71 22.94 -0.76
N THR A 22 12.47 22.74 -1.19
CA THR A 22 12.16 22.30 -2.55
C THR A 22 12.49 23.39 -3.58
N LEU A 23 12.17 24.66 -3.28
CA LEU A 23 12.54 25.79 -4.13
C LEU A 23 14.05 25.96 -4.26
N LEU A 24 14.80 25.88 -3.15
CA LEU A 24 16.25 25.98 -3.17
C LEU A 24 16.88 24.82 -3.94
N GLY A 25 16.39 23.59 -3.76
CA GLY A 25 16.85 22.43 -4.53
C GLY A 25 16.55 22.54 -6.02
N GLY A 26 15.34 22.97 -6.38
CA GLY A 26 14.95 23.19 -7.76
C GLY A 26 15.68 24.37 -8.41
N GLY A 27 15.84 25.48 -7.70
CA GLY A 27 16.61 26.64 -8.14
C GLY A 27 18.08 26.30 -8.36
N LEU A 28 18.69 25.52 -7.45
CA LEU A 28 20.06 25.02 -7.64
C LEU A 28 20.17 24.12 -8.88
N ALA A 29 19.20 23.22 -9.10
CA ALA A 29 19.17 22.38 -10.30
C ALA A 29 19.07 23.22 -11.58
N LEU A 30 18.19 24.21 -11.59
CA LEU A 30 18.02 25.13 -12.71
C LEU A 30 19.29 25.94 -12.97
N TRP A 31 19.92 26.46 -11.91
CA TRP A 31 21.16 27.22 -12.01
C TRP A 31 22.28 26.39 -12.63
N CYS A 32 22.49 25.17 -12.13
CA CYS A 32 23.50 24.25 -12.66
C CYS A 32 23.20 23.88 -14.11
N ALA A 33 21.93 23.60 -14.45
CA ALA A 33 21.53 23.23 -15.81
C ALA A 33 21.83 24.36 -16.82
N LEU A 34 21.49 25.60 -16.46
CA LEU A 34 21.80 26.78 -17.28
C LEU A 34 23.31 27.03 -17.38
N ARG A 35 24.07 26.81 -16.30
CA ARG A 35 25.53 26.98 -16.28
C ARG A 35 26.27 25.95 -17.11
N PHE A 36 25.77 24.71 -17.14
CA PHE A 36 26.34 23.64 -17.97
C PHE A 36 25.87 23.70 -19.42
N GLY A 37 24.95 24.60 -19.76
CA GLY A 37 24.40 24.71 -21.10
C GLY A 37 23.60 23.47 -21.52
N LEU A 38 22.87 22.86 -20.57
CA LEU A 38 21.99 21.73 -20.89
C LEU A 38 20.85 22.19 -21.81
N GLU A 39 20.42 21.31 -22.72
CA GLU A 39 19.46 21.63 -23.76
C GLU A 39 18.08 22.02 -23.20
N GLN A 40 17.60 21.34 -22.17
CA GLN A 40 16.24 21.48 -21.62
C GLN A 40 16.26 21.63 -20.09
N PRO A 41 16.72 22.79 -19.57
CA PRO A 41 16.90 23.02 -18.13
C PRO A 41 15.61 22.90 -17.30
N GLN A 42 14.44 23.02 -17.95
CA GLN A 42 13.13 22.78 -17.35
C GLN A 42 13.01 21.39 -16.69
N TRP A 43 13.65 20.35 -17.25
CA TRP A 43 13.51 18.98 -16.73
C TRP A 43 14.31 18.73 -15.47
N ALA A 44 15.45 19.41 -15.30
CA ALA A 44 16.20 19.40 -14.05
C ALA A 44 15.36 20.00 -12.91
N LEU A 45 14.75 21.16 -13.17
CA LEU A 45 13.84 21.82 -12.23
C LEU A 45 12.60 20.96 -11.92
N MET A 46 11.88 20.49 -12.95
CA MET A 46 10.70 19.63 -12.76
C MET A 46 11.05 18.37 -12.00
N THR A 47 12.19 17.76 -12.29
CA THR A 47 12.63 16.53 -11.61
C THR A 47 12.84 16.76 -10.13
N ALA A 48 13.47 17.88 -9.73
CA ALA A 48 13.64 18.23 -8.33
C ALA A 48 12.29 18.34 -7.60
N PHE A 49 11.27 18.92 -8.24
CA PHE A 49 9.91 18.99 -7.69
C PHE A 49 9.20 17.64 -7.66
N ILE A 50 9.39 16.80 -8.69
CA ILE A 50 8.77 15.48 -8.74
C ILE A 50 9.30 14.57 -7.64
N VAL A 51 10.61 14.62 -7.37
CA VAL A 51 11.22 13.77 -6.33
C VAL A 51 11.13 14.37 -4.93
N ALA A 52 10.74 15.64 -4.82
CA ALA A 52 10.55 16.31 -3.54
C ALA A 52 9.56 15.53 -2.66
N GLN A 53 10.03 15.21 -1.45
CA GLN A 53 9.28 14.52 -0.41
C GLN A 53 9.66 15.13 0.95
N PRO A 54 8.77 15.11 1.95
CA PRO A 54 9.06 15.66 3.27
C PRO A 54 10.27 14.99 3.95
N LEU A 55 10.42 13.67 3.78
CA LEU A 55 11.50 12.88 4.39
C LEU A 55 12.63 12.62 3.40
N SER A 56 13.88 12.76 3.86
CA SER A 56 15.07 12.66 3.01
C SER A 56 15.24 11.27 2.38
N GLY A 57 14.98 10.18 3.11
CA GLY A 57 15.03 8.82 2.56
C GLY A 57 14.04 8.57 1.42
N MET A 58 12.86 9.21 1.48
CA MET A 58 11.85 9.11 0.41
C MET A 58 12.30 9.85 -0.86
N VAL A 59 13.02 10.96 -0.73
CA VAL A 59 13.59 11.68 -1.89
C VAL A 59 14.60 10.80 -2.62
N VAL A 60 15.51 10.15 -1.90
CA VAL A 60 16.53 9.28 -2.48
C VAL A 60 15.89 8.09 -3.20
N GLN A 61 14.97 7.40 -2.54
CA GLN A 61 14.29 6.24 -3.14
C GLN A 61 13.49 6.63 -4.40
N LYS A 62 12.72 7.72 -4.32
CA LYS A 62 11.94 8.20 -5.47
C LYS A 62 12.85 8.70 -6.60
N GLY A 63 13.99 9.30 -6.25
CA GLY A 63 15.05 9.69 -7.18
C GLY A 63 15.66 8.50 -7.90
N LEU A 64 16.06 7.44 -7.18
CA LEU A 64 16.60 6.21 -7.78
C LEU A 64 15.57 5.50 -8.68
N ALA A 65 14.32 5.40 -8.23
CA ALA A 65 13.24 4.86 -9.05
C ALA A 65 13.04 5.71 -10.32
N ARG A 66 13.18 7.04 -10.22
CA ARG A 66 13.14 7.94 -11.36
C ARG A 66 14.30 7.71 -12.33
N LEU A 67 15.51 7.55 -11.80
CA LEU A 67 16.69 7.32 -12.61
C LEU A 67 16.56 6.01 -13.40
N LEU A 68 16.23 4.89 -12.73
CA LEU A 68 16.09 3.59 -13.38
C LEU A 68 14.99 3.60 -14.45
N GLY A 69 13.82 4.16 -14.14
CA GLY A 69 12.74 4.25 -15.12
C GLY A 69 13.11 5.10 -16.34
N THR A 70 13.82 6.20 -16.12
CA THR A 70 14.28 7.08 -17.22
C THR A 70 15.28 6.35 -18.10
N LEU A 71 16.28 5.67 -17.54
CA LEU A 71 17.29 4.94 -18.30
C LEU A 71 16.68 3.84 -19.19
N VAL A 72 15.73 3.07 -18.65
CA VAL A 72 15.03 2.05 -19.44
C VAL A 72 14.17 2.70 -20.52
N GLY A 73 13.49 3.80 -20.20
CA GLY A 73 12.64 4.53 -21.14
C GLY A 73 13.42 5.21 -22.27
N THR A 74 14.56 5.85 -21.98
CA THR A 74 15.43 6.50 -22.97
C THR A 74 16.04 5.47 -23.91
N PHE A 75 16.54 4.35 -23.36
CA PHE A 75 17.00 3.22 -24.16
C PHE A 75 15.91 2.70 -25.09
N MET A 76 14.70 2.45 -24.57
CA MET A 76 13.60 1.94 -25.37
C MET A 76 13.14 2.97 -26.43
N ALA A 77 13.17 4.27 -26.13
CA ALA A 77 12.84 5.32 -27.10
C ALA A 77 13.78 5.28 -28.32
N VAL A 78 15.09 5.16 -28.08
CA VAL A 78 16.10 5.03 -29.14
C VAL A 78 15.89 3.74 -29.95
N VAL A 79 15.68 2.60 -29.28
CA VAL A 79 15.42 1.31 -29.94
C VAL A 79 14.17 1.37 -30.82
N MET A 80 13.07 1.90 -30.28
CA MET A 80 11.81 2.01 -31.01
C MET A 80 11.89 2.97 -32.19
N MET A 81 12.57 4.11 -32.02
CA MET A 81 12.80 5.02 -33.14
C MET A 81 13.69 4.36 -34.20
N GLY A 82 14.77 3.68 -33.81
CA GLY A 82 15.66 2.99 -34.74
C GLY A 82 14.96 1.89 -35.55
N LEU A 83 14.04 1.14 -34.94
CA LEU A 83 13.31 0.06 -35.61
C LEU A 83 12.11 0.52 -36.42
N PHE A 84 11.38 1.54 -35.95
CA PHE A 84 10.06 1.89 -36.50
C PHE A 84 9.93 3.33 -37.01
N ALA A 85 11.01 4.12 -37.08
CA ALA A 85 10.96 5.51 -37.59
C ALA A 85 10.30 5.65 -38.97
N GLN A 86 10.46 4.63 -39.83
CA GLN A 86 9.92 4.63 -41.19
C GLN A 86 8.45 4.18 -41.26
N ALA A 87 7.90 3.62 -40.18
CA ALA A 87 6.56 3.04 -40.14
C ALA A 87 5.76 3.57 -38.93
N PRO A 88 5.14 4.77 -39.04
CA PRO A 88 4.45 5.42 -37.93
C PRO A 88 3.36 4.57 -37.26
N LEU A 89 2.63 3.76 -38.04
CA LEU A 89 1.60 2.85 -37.52
C LEU A 89 2.20 1.74 -36.63
N LEU A 90 3.32 1.15 -37.05
CA LEU A 90 4.02 0.13 -36.26
C LEU A 90 4.61 0.75 -34.99
N PHE A 91 5.15 1.97 -35.08
CA PHE A 91 5.63 2.71 -33.92
C PHE A 91 4.53 2.94 -32.88
N VAL A 92 3.35 3.42 -33.29
CA VAL A 92 2.20 3.64 -32.41
C VAL A 92 1.74 2.33 -31.75
N LEU A 93 1.64 1.23 -32.51
CA LEU A 93 1.26 -0.07 -31.95
C LEU A 93 2.29 -0.63 -30.97
N ALA A 94 3.59 -0.55 -31.32
CA ALA A 94 4.67 -0.98 -30.46
C ALA A 94 4.71 -0.16 -29.16
N PHE A 95 4.47 1.16 -29.24
CA PHE A 95 4.42 2.03 -28.07
C PHE A 95 3.22 1.71 -27.18
N ALA A 96 2.05 1.46 -27.77
CA ALA A 96 0.87 1.04 -27.03
C ALA A 96 1.12 -0.26 -26.25
N LEU A 97 1.77 -1.24 -26.88
CA LEU A 97 2.13 -2.50 -26.22
C LEU A 97 3.14 -2.30 -25.08
N TRP A 98 4.18 -1.50 -25.31
CA TRP A 98 5.15 -1.14 -24.27
C TRP A 98 4.48 -0.43 -23.09
N LEU A 99 3.60 0.55 -23.36
CA LEU A 99 2.86 1.28 -22.35
C LEU A 99 1.93 0.35 -21.54
N ALA A 100 1.27 -0.60 -22.20
CA ALA A 100 0.47 -1.62 -21.52
C ALA A 100 1.33 -2.49 -20.60
N LEU A 101 2.47 -2.98 -21.08
CA LEU A 101 3.39 -3.82 -20.31
C LEU A 101 3.96 -3.08 -19.10
N CYS A 102 4.41 -1.85 -19.27
CA CYS A 102 4.92 -0.99 -18.20
C CYS A 102 3.84 -0.69 -17.16
N THR A 103 2.63 -0.37 -17.60
CA THR A 103 1.51 -0.09 -16.69
C THR A 103 1.10 -1.34 -15.93
N ALA A 104 0.96 -2.49 -16.61
CA ALA A 104 0.65 -3.76 -15.98
C ALA A 104 1.73 -4.15 -14.95
N SER A 105 3.00 -4.06 -15.30
CA SER A 105 4.13 -4.37 -14.41
C SER A 105 4.16 -3.45 -13.19
N SER A 106 3.96 -2.13 -13.39
CA SER A 106 3.81 -1.17 -12.28
C SER A 106 2.68 -1.59 -11.35
N THR A 107 1.56 -2.07 -11.89
CA THR A 107 0.40 -2.43 -11.08
C THR A 107 0.62 -3.66 -10.20
N MET A 108 1.48 -4.57 -10.64
CA MET A 108 1.83 -5.79 -9.94
C MET A 108 2.81 -5.58 -8.78
N LEU A 109 3.74 -4.62 -8.90
CA LEU A 109 4.69 -4.34 -7.83
C LEU A 109 4.07 -3.41 -6.77
N ARG A 110 3.87 -3.90 -5.55
CA ARG A 110 3.47 -3.08 -4.38
C ARG A 110 4.67 -2.48 -3.63
N SER A 111 5.65 -1.98 -4.36
CA SER A 111 6.86 -1.34 -3.82
C SER A 111 7.03 0.04 -4.45
N ALA A 112 7.77 0.94 -3.81
CA ALA A 112 8.10 2.25 -4.37
C ALA A 112 8.77 2.16 -5.76
N TRP A 113 9.46 1.05 -6.07
CA TRP A 113 10.10 0.79 -7.35
C TRP A 113 9.14 0.67 -8.53
N SER A 114 7.87 0.40 -8.26
CA SER A 114 6.82 0.39 -9.29
C SER A 114 6.69 1.71 -10.06
N TYR A 115 7.07 2.83 -9.44
CA TYR A 115 7.17 4.14 -10.11
C TYR A 115 8.14 4.10 -11.31
N SER A 116 9.22 3.31 -11.24
CA SER A 116 10.20 3.15 -12.31
C SER A 116 9.57 2.56 -13.58
N PHE A 117 8.68 1.58 -13.44
CA PHE A 117 7.98 0.97 -14.59
C PHE A 117 7.05 1.97 -15.26
N VAL A 118 6.31 2.77 -14.48
CA VAL A 118 5.46 3.85 -15.02
C VAL A 118 6.30 4.83 -15.84
N LEU A 119 7.42 5.26 -15.26
CA LEU A 119 8.33 6.21 -15.89
C LEU A 119 9.00 5.64 -17.14
N ALA A 120 9.39 4.37 -17.15
CA ALA A 120 9.91 3.70 -18.34
C ALA A 120 8.89 3.72 -19.50
N GLY A 121 7.60 3.61 -19.18
CA GLY A 121 6.51 3.74 -20.15
C GLY A 121 6.41 5.16 -20.73
N TYR A 122 6.13 6.16 -19.89
CA TYR A 122 5.87 7.51 -20.42
C TYR A 122 7.12 8.25 -20.88
N THR A 123 8.33 7.86 -20.47
CA THR A 123 9.58 8.47 -20.97
C THR A 123 9.75 8.24 -22.47
N VAL A 124 9.36 7.06 -22.96
CA VAL A 124 9.33 6.78 -24.40
C VAL A 124 8.41 7.78 -25.10
N ALA A 125 7.24 8.07 -24.54
CA ALA A 125 6.33 9.06 -25.09
C ALA A 125 7.00 10.44 -25.19
N ILE A 126 7.61 10.90 -24.08
CA ILE A 126 8.24 12.22 -23.96
C ILE A 126 9.32 12.44 -25.00
N ILE A 127 10.15 11.43 -25.28
CA ILE A 127 11.31 11.55 -26.19
C ILE A 127 10.88 11.24 -27.62
N ALA A 128 10.16 10.15 -27.83
CA ALA A 128 9.95 9.63 -29.16
C ALA A 128 8.80 10.33 -29.91
N LEU A 129 7.73 10.77 -29.24
CA LEU A 129 6.61 11.44 -29.94
C LEU A 129 7.01 12.77 -30.59
N PRO A 130 7.73 13.70 -29.91
CA PRO A 130 8.19 14.93 -30.55
C PRO A 130 9.19 14.68 -31.68
N ALA A 131 9.94 13.58 -31.59
CA ALA A 131 11.00 13.25 -32.54
C ALA A 131 10.54 12.43 -33.76
N ILE A 132 9.25 12.06 -33.87
CA ILE A 132 8.72 11.33 -35.05
C ILE A 132 9.06 12.04 -36.36
N GLY A 133 8.99 13.38 -36.39
CA GLY A 133 9.32 14.17 -37.57
C GLY A 133 10.83 14.35 -37.82
N LYS A 134 11.67 14.08 -36.82
CA LYS A 134 13.14 14.22 -36.88
C LYS A 134 13.82 13.07 -36.12
N PRO A 135 13.80 11.83 -36.65
CA PRO A 135 14.30 10.66 -35.91
C PRO A 135 15.76 10.74 -35.46
N HIS A 136 16.59 11.54 -36.15
CA HIS A 136 18.01 11.71 -35.84
C HIS A 136 18.28 12.42 -34.51
N VAL A 137 17.36 13.24 -33.99
CA VAL A 137 17.56 13.96 -32.72
C VAL A 137 17.24 13.11 -31.48
N VAL A 138 16.65 11.91 -31.65
CA VAL A 138 16.20 11.07 -30.51
C VAL A 138 17.34 10.71 -29.57
N PHE A 139 18.54 10.49 -30.09
CA PHE A 139 19.68 10.13 -29.26
C PHE A 139 20.14 11.29 -28.38
N ASP A 140 20.21 12.50 -28.94
CA ASP A 140 20.60 13.72 -28.22
C ASP A 140 19.56 14.05 -27.14
N GLU A 141 18.28 13.99 -27.50
CA GLU A 141 17.14 14.14 -26.57
C GLU A 141 17.18 13.12 -25.42
N ALA A 142 17.56 11.87 -25.72
CA ALA A 142 17.71 10.82 -24.72
C ALA A 142 18.86 11.11 -23.75
N ILE A 143 20.01 11.59 -24.25
CA ILE A 143 21.16 11.97 -23.41
C ILE A 143 20.82 13.19 -22.56
N ALA A 144 20.26 14.25 -23.14
CA ALA A 144 19.84 15.46 -22.44
C ALA A 144 18.89 15.09 -21.29
N ARG A 145 17.91 14.23 -21.57
CA ARG A 145 16.97 13.75 -20.56
C ARG A 145 17.66 13.03 -19.40
N CYS A 146 18.63 12.16 -19.68
CA CYS A 146 19.37 11.44 -18.66
C CYS A 146 20.20 12.40 -17.78
N THR A 147 20.94 13.32 -18.38
CA THR A 147 21.83 14.24 -17.65
C THR A 147 21.05 15.22 -16.78
N GLU A 148 19.96 15.78 -17.29
CA GLU A 148 19.09 16.72 -16.57
C GLU A 148 18.34 16.07 -15.41
N ILE A 149 17.85 14.84 -15.60
CA ILE A 149 17.19 14.09 -14.53
C ILE A 149 18.21 13.74 -13.42
N CYS A 150 19.41 13.29 -13.79
CA CYS A 150 20.49 13.05 -12.82
C CYS A 150 20.80 14.32 -12.02
N LEU A 151 20.95 15.46 -12.69
CA LEU A 151 21.24 16.74 -12.04
C LEU A 151 20.12 17.15 -11.08
N GLY A 152 18.86 17.07 -11.53
CA GLY A 152 17.70 17.38 -10.70
C GLY A 152 17.59 16.50 -9.46
N ILE A 153 17.87 15.18 -9.59
CA ILE A 153 17.88 14.24 -8.46
C ILE A 153 19.00 14.60 -7.48
N THR A 154 20.21 14.85 -7.97
CA THR A 154 21.36 15.20 -7.14
C THR A 154 21.11 16.49 -6.36
N CYS A 155 20.64 17.55 -7.02
CA CYS A 155 20.34 18.82 -6.36
C CYS A 155 19.21 18.69 -5.34
N ALA A 156 18.14 17.94 -5.66
CA ALA A 156 17.04 17.71 -4.74
C ALA A 156 17.44 16.85 -3.54
N THR A 157 18.29 15.85 -3.74
CA THR A 157 18.80 15.01 -2.65
C THR A 157 19.78 15.81 -1.78
N LEU A 158 20.63 16.65 -2.38
CA LEU A 158 21.56 17.52 -1.67
C LEU A 158 20.82 18.56 -0.82
N SER A 159 19.85 19.28 -1.39
CA SER A 159 19.00 20.18 -0.60
C SER A 159 18.23 19.39 0.45
N SER A 160 17.85 18.14 0.13
CA SER A 160 17.16 17.26 1.06
C SER A 160 17.97 16.85 2.30
N ALA A 161 19.26 16.63 2.10
CA ALA A 161 20.19 16.22 3.13
C ALA A 161 20.72 17.40 3.96
N LEU A 162 20.96 18.56 3.34
CA LEU A 162 21.59 19.71 3.99
C LEU A 162 20.60 20.60 4.75
N LEU A 163 19.41 20.85 4.20
CA LEU A 163 18.44 21.79 4.77
C LEU A 163 17.42 21.05 5.63
N TRP A 164 17.45 21.26 6.95
CA TRP A 164 16.53 20.65 7.93
C TRP A 164 16.24 19.17 7.64
N PRO A 165 17.22 18.26 7.84
CA PRO A 165 17.03 16.85 7.58
C PRO A 165 15.97 16.26 8.51
N GLN A 166 14.78 15.99 7.98
CA GLN A 166 13.75 15.23 8.67
C GLN A 166 14.00 13.74 8.42
N ARG A 167 14.47 13.05 9.47
CA ARG A 167 14.76 11.62 9.43
C ARG A 167 13.48 10.81 9.65
N VAL A 168 13.29 9.78 8.83
CA VAL A 168 12.20 8.82 8.92
C VAL A 168 12.22 8.12 10.29
N GLU A 169 13.38 8.02 10.95
CA GLU A 169 13.57 7.45 12.30
C GLU A 169 12.51 7.89 13.34
N ARG A 170 12.30 9.21 13.52
CA ARG A 170 11.35 9.71 14.53
C ARG A 170 9.90 9.40 14.16
N GLN A 171 9.60 9.46 12.87
CA GLN A 171 8.27 9.18 12.36
C GLN A 171 7.95 7.68 12.46
N LEU A 172 8.89 6.79 12.17
CA LEU A 172 8.69 5.34 12.30
C LEU A 172 8.50 4.94 13.76
N ALA A 173 9.28 5.50 14.68
CA ALA A 173 9.10 5.24 16.11
C ALA A 173 7.70 5.68 16.57
N GLN A 174 7.26 6.88 16.17
CA GLN A 174 5.91 7.35 16.50
C GLN A 174 4.82 6.48 15.87
N GLN A 175 4.95 6.13 14.58
CA GLN A 175 3.99 5.25 13.91
C GLN A 175 3.96 3.84 14.51
N ALA A 176 5.09 3.33 14.99
CA ALA A 176 5.17 2.06 15.69
C ALA A 176 4.43 2.13 17.04
N ARG A 177 4.61 3.21 17.81
CA ARG A 177 3.84 3.45 19.05
C ARG A 177 2.35 3.54 18.77
N ASP A 178 1.99 4.29 17.74
CA ASP A 178 0.61 4.46 17.31
C ASP A 178 0.01 3.10 16.92
N ALA A 179 0.73 2.28 16.14
CA ALA A 179 0.28 0.94 15.77
C ALA A 179 0.15 0.01 16.99
N TRP A 180 1.09 0.10 17.93
CA TRP A 180 1.06 -0.63 19.20
C TRP A 180 -0.16 -0.27 20.05
N GLN A 181 -0.41 1.02 20.29
CA GLN A 181 -1.56 1.49 21.06
C GLN A 181 -2.89 1.09 20.41
N ALA A 182 -2.98 1.14 19.09
CA ALA A 182 -4.15 0.63 18.38
C ALA A 182 -4.31 -0.87 18.57
N GLY A 183 -3.22 -1.65 18.51
CA GLY A 183 -3.21 -3.09 18.75
C GLY A 183 -3.73 -3.46 20.13
N VAL A 184 -3.25 -2.76 21.16
CA VAL A 184 -3.73 -2.86 22.54
C VAL A 184 -5.22 -2.55 22.63
N THR A 185 -5.65 -1.40 22.13
CA THR A 185 -7.06 -1.00 22.15
C THR A 185 -7.97 -2.00 21.42
N ALA A 186 -7.58 -2.47 20.24
CA ALA A 186 -8.37 -3.44 19.48
C ALA A 186 -8.45 -4.81 20.16
N SER A 187 -7.39 -5.22 20.86
CA SER A 187 -7.39 -6.49 21.61
C SER A 187 -8.32 -6.42 22.81
N ARG A 188 -8.32 -5.29 23.54
CA ARG A 188 -9.29 -5.02 24.62
C ARG A 188 -10.73 -5.04 24.12
N GLN A 189 -11.01 -4.31 23.02
CA GLN A 189 -12.34 -4.31 22.39
C GLN A 189 -12.77 -5.71 21.90
N ALA A 190 -11.82 -6.52 21.43
CA ALA A 190 -12.09 -7.91 21.04
C ALA A 190 -12.48 -8.76 22.26
N LEU A 191 -11.72 -8.66 23.36
CA LEU A 191 -11.99 -9.37 24.62
C LEU A 191 -13.36 -8.99 25.22
N ALA A 192 -13.70 -7.70 25.22
CA ALA A 192 -14.98 -7.20 25.72
C ALA A 192 -16.18 -7.59 24.84
N GLY A 193 -15.95 -8.09 23.61
CA GLY A 193 -17.01 -8.50 22.70
C GLY A 193 -17.86 -7.34 22.15
N GLU A 194 -17.34 -6.11 22.19
CA GLU A 194 -18.08 -4.88 21.86
C GLU A 194 -18.40 -4.73 20.36
N ALA A 195 -19.46 -3.98 20.06
CA ALA A 195 -19.84 -3.57 18.69
C ALA A 195 -18.71 -2.82 17.94
N GLY A 196 -17.75 -2.23 18.66
CA GLY A 196 -16.57 -1.56 18.12
C GLY A 196 -15.47 -2.48 17.57
N SER A 197 -15.55 -3.81 17.79
CA SER A 197 -14.51 -4.78 17.40
C SER A 197 -14.14 -4.72 15.90
N ARG A 198 -15.11 -4.46 15.03
CA ARG A 198 -14.86 -4.28 13.58
C ARG A 198 -13.99 -3.05 13.30
N GLN A 199 -14.28 -1.92 13.95
CA GLN A 199 -13.58 -0.67 13.71
C GLN A 199 -12.17 -0.71 14.28
N GLY A 200 -11.98 -1.28 15.48
CA GLY A 200 -10.66 -1.53 16.07
C GLY A 200 -9.80 -2.45 15.22
N LEU A 201 -10.36 -3.57 14.71
CA LEU A 201 -9.66 -4.47 13.79
C LEU A 201 -9.20 -3.72 12.52
N LEU A 202 -10.09 -2.93 11.92
CA LEU A 202 -9.76 -2.17 10.71
C LEU A 202 -8.69 -1.11 10.95
N GLU A 203 -8.76 -0.41 12.07
CA GLU A 203 -7.77 0.60 12.44
C GLU A 203 -6.38 -0.03 12.59
N VAL A 204 -6.28 -1.15 13.32
CA VAL A 204 -5.01 -1.86 13.51
C VAL A 204 -4.46 -2.38 12.21
N LEU A 205 -5.28 -3.05 11.39
CA LEU A 205 -4.83 -3.54 10.08
C LEU A 205 -4.36 -2.38 9.19
N ALA A 206 -5.07 -1.25 9.19
CA ALA A 206 -4.67 -0.08 8.42
C ALA A 206 -3.34 0.50 8.91
N ARG A 207 -3.13 0.59 10.23
CA ARG A 207 -1.85 1.05 10.82
C ARG A 207 -0.70 0.08 10.50
N ILE A 208 -0.92 -1.23 10.60
CA ILE A 208 0.09 -2.26 10.25
C ILE A 208 0.49 -2.15 8.78
N VAL A 209 -0.49 -2.03 7.87
CA VAL A 209 -0.20 -1.85 6.44
C VAL A 209 0.50 -0.51 6.16
N ALA A 210 0.12 0.57 6.85
CA ALA A 210 0.79 1.86 6.73
C ALA A 210 2.25 1.81 7.19
N VAL A 211 2.52 1.13 8.32
CA VAL A 211 3.87 0.92 8.85
C VAL A 211 4.71 0.04 7.92
N ASP A 212 4.15 -1.05 7.39
CA ASP A 212 4.87 -1.93 6.45
C ASP A 212 5.23 -1.20 5.15
N ALA A 213 4.36 -0.30 4.66
CA ALA A 213 4.63 0.53 3.49
C ALA A 213 5.78 1.53 3.72
N GLN A 214 5.95 2.04 4.95
CA GLN A 214 7.03 2.97 5.29
C GLN A 214 8.40 2.30 5.46
N ARG A 215 8.41 0.98 5.70
CA ARG A 215 9.62 0.16 5.86
C ARG A 215 10.60 0.32 4.69
N GLU A 216 10.10 0.40 3.46
CA GLU A 216 10.94 0.47 2.26
C GLU A 216 11.79 1.75 2.24
N HIS A 217 11.25 2.85 2.74
CA HIS A 217 11.95 4.14 2.82
C HIS A 217 13.06 4.12 3.89
N ALA A 218 12.83 3.40 4.99
CA ALA A 218 13.80 3.27 6.09
C ALA A 218 15.11 2.60 5.65
N TRP A 219 15.07 1.77 4.60
CA TRP A 219 16.25 1.09 4.07
C TRP A 219 17.33 2.08 3.58
N PHE A 220 16.91 3.25 3.07
CA PHE A 220 17.79 4.27 2.51
C PHE A 220 18.41 5.20 3.57
N GLU A 221 18.11 4.99 4.86
CA GLU A 221 18.68 5.79 5.97
C GLU A 221 19.91 5.13 6.63
N GLY A 222 20.48 4.09 6.01
CA GLY A 222 21.68 3.41 6.49
C GLY A 222 21.41 2.22 7.43
N ALA A 223 22.43 1.78 8.18
CA ALA A 223 22.38 0.52 8.93
C ALA A 223 21.28 0.47 10.01
N ARG A 224 21.10 1.57 10.78
CA ARG A 224 20.06 1.66 11.80
C ARG A 224 18.65 1.70 11.20
N GLY A 225 18.46 2.40 10.07
CA GLY A 225 17.20 2.39 9.32
C GLY A 225 16.81 0.99 8.84
N ARG A 226 17.79 0.21 8.33
CA ARG A 226 17.59 -1.21 7.99
C ARG A 226 17.22 -2.06 9.20
N GLN A 227 17.85 -1.85 10.35
CA GLN A 227 17.52 -2.58 11.58
C GLN A 227 16.11 -2.22 12.09
N ARG A 228 15.70 -0.96 12.02
CA ARG A 228 14.30 -0.55 12.30
C ARG A 228 13.31 -1.21 11.36
N ALA A 229 13.60 -1.24 10.07
CA ALA A 229 12.77 -1.93 9.09
C ALA A 229 12.57 -3.41 9.42
N VAL A 230 13.60 -4.05 9.96
CA VAL A 230 13.55 -5.44 10.43
C VAL A 230 12.68 -5.56 11.69
N ALA A 231 12.90 -4.71 12.69
CA ALA A 231 12.11 -4.69 13.93
C ALA A 231 10.62 -4.39 13.68
N LEU A 232 10.29 -3.50 12.73
CA LEU A 232 8.92 -3.21 12.33
C LEU A 232 8.18 -4.45 11.77
N ARG A 233 8.90 -5.39 11.14
CA ARG A 233 8.31 -6.66 10.69
C ARG A 233 7.92 -7.55 11.85
N VAL A 234 8.78 -7.59 12.86
CA VAL A 234 8.54 -8.34 14.10
C VAL A 234 7.32 -7.75 14.80
N LEU A 235 7.29 -6.42 14.99
CA LEU A 235 6.15 -5.72 15.56
C LEU A 235 4.85 -5.99 14.78
N SER A 236 4.88 -5.89 13.44
CA SER A 236 3.70 -6.17 12.61
C SER A 236 3.17 -7.59 12.77
N ARG A 237 4.07 -8.59 12.82
CA ARG A 237 3.70 -9.99 13.09
C ARG A 237 3.07 -10.13 14.46
N ASP A 238 3.69 -9.55 15.49
CA ASP A 238 3.30 -9.74 16.88
C ASP A 238 1.99 -9.01 17.19
N LEU A 239 1.75 -7.82 16.60
CA LEU A 239 0.45 -7.13 16.65
C LEU A 239 -0.68 -7.94 16.00
N LEU A 240 -0.41 -8.57 14.85
CA LEU A 240 -1.38 -9.49 14.26
C LEU A 240 -1.61 -10.68 15.18
N GLY A 241 -0.56 -11.27 15.75
CA GLY A 241 -0.65 -12.41 16.68
C GLY A 241 -1.48 -12.09 17.93
N MET A 242 -1.23 -10.93 18.52
CA MET A 242 -1.98 -10.38 19.65
C MET A 242 -3.47 -10.26 19.32
N LEU A 243 -3.81 -9.67 18.16
CA LEU A 243 -5.19 -9.51 17.73
C LEU A 243 -5.89 -10.85 17.47
N ARG A 244 -5.19 -11.82 16.86
CA ARG A 244 -5.70 -13.18 16.65
C ARG A 244 -6.03 -13.87 17.97
N LEU A 245 -5.11 -13.79 18.94
CA LEU A 245 -5.28 -14.42 20.25
C LEU A 245 -6.41 -13.77 21.06
N ALA A 246 -6.51 -12.45 21.07
CA ALA A 246 -7.60 -11.75 21.75
C ALA A 246 -8.97 -12.15 21.19
N ARG A 247 -9.09 -12.29 19.87
CA ARG A 247 -10.31 -12.80 19.22
C ARG A 247 -10.57 -14.28 19.57
N GLY A 248 -9.53 -15.11 19.61
CA GLY A 248 -9.62 -16.51 20.02
C GLY A 248 -10.10 -16.68 21.46
N VAL A 249 -9.62 -15.84 22.38
CA VAL A 249 -10.11 -15.79 23.77
C VAL A 249 -11.57 -15.35 23.80
N ALA A 250 -11.94 -14.28 23.10
CA ALA A 250 -13.32 -13.80 23.05
C ALA A 250 -14.30 -14.85 22.50
N ARG A 251 -13.88 -15.67 21.53
CA ARG A 251 -14.67 -16.81 21.04
C ARG A 251 -14.81 -17.89 22.10
N GLN A 252 -13.71 -18.29 22.74
CA GLN A 252 -13.72 -19.29 23.81
C GLN A 252 -14.63 -18.87 24.96
N TRP A 253 -14.53 -17.60 25.36
CA TRP A 253 -15.36 -17.01 26.39
C TRP A 253 -16.86 -17.14 26.10
N ARG A 254 -17.29 -16.86 24.87
CA ARG A 254 -18.69 -16.99 24.45
C ARG A 254 -19.22 -18.42 24.42
N GLN A 255 -18.32 -19.41 24.42
CA GLN A 255 -18.69 -20.83 24.48
C GLN A 255 -18.83 -21.35 25.90
N LEU A 256 -18.34 -20.61 26.90
CA LEU A 256 -18.49 -20.95 28.31
C LEU A 256 -19.96 -20.79 28.76
N SER A 257 -20.40 -21.65 29.67
CA SER A 257 -21.66 -21.44 30.39
C SER A 257 -21.58 -20.20 31.29
N ASN A 258 -22.73 -19.65 31.69
CA ASN A 258 -22.76 -18.45 32.53
C ASN A 258 -21.99 -18.61 33.85
N ALA A 259 -22.03 -19.80 34.46
CA ALA A 259 -21.30 -20.09 35.70
C ALA A 259 -19.78 -20.15 35.44
N GLU A 260 -19.35 -20.81 34.35
CA GLU A 260 -17.94 -20.89 33.99
C GLU A 260 -17.36 -19.52 33.65
N ALA A 261 -18.12 -18.70 32.93
CA ALA A 261 -17.74 -17.33 32.58
C ALA A 261 -17.57 -16.47 33.84
N GLN A 262 -18.46 -16.57 34.83
CA GLN A 262 -18.33 -15.80 36.09
C GLN A 262 -17.01 -16.07 36.83
N ALA A 263 -16.53 -17.31 36.82
CA ALA A 263 -15.25 -17.66 37.47
C ALA A 263 -14.02 -17.13 36.72
N VAL A 264 -14.09 -16.98 35.39
CA VAL A 264 -12.97 -16.47 34.57
C VAL A 264 -13.04 -14.94 34.43
N ALA A 265 -14.17 -14.30 34.76
CA ALA A 265 -14.38 -12.85 34.62
C ALA A 265 -13.35 -11.97 35.36
N PRO A 266 -12.94 -12.29 36.61
CA PRO A 266 -11.93 -11.51 37.31
C PRO A 266 -10.59 -11.49 36.56
N TRP A 267 -10.21 -12.61 35.95
CA TRP A 267 -8.98 -12.71 35.16
C TRP A 267 -9.04 -11.87 33.88
N LEU A 268 -10.20 -11.84 33.21
CA LEU A 268 -10.40 -10.95 32.06
C LEU A 268 -10.31 -9.48 32.43
N GLN A 269 -10.92 -9.09 33.54
CA GLN A 269 -10.85 -7.70 34.04
C GLN A 269 -9.41 -7.31 34.38
N LEU A 270 -8.68 -8.18 35.09
CA LEU A 270 -7.28 -7.93 35.43
C LEU A 270 -6.39 -7.81 34.18
N VAL A 271 -6.61 -8.66 33.18
CA VAL A 271 -5.91 -8.56 31.89
C VAL A 271 -6.26 -7.25 31.16
N ASP A 272 -7.54 -6.87 31.14
CA ASP A 272 -7.98 -5.62 30.51
C ASP A 272 -7.37 -4.38 31.18
N GLU A 273 -7.31 -4.36 32.50
CA GLU A 273 -6.68 -3.30 33.29
C GLU A 273 -5.17 -3.18 33.00
N ARG A 274 -4.45 -4.30 32.94
CA ARG A 274 -3.01 -4.29 32.59
C ARG A 274 -2.78 -3.83 31.16
N LEU A 275 -3.64 -4.26 30.22
CA LEU A 275 -3.58 -3.78 28.83
C LEU A 275 -3.89 -2.28 28.76
N GLN A 276 -4.82 -1.77 29.57
CA GLN A 276 -5.16 -0.34 29.61
C GLN A 276 -3.98 0.54 30.03
N GLN A 277 -3.18 0.06 30.99
CA GLN A 277 -1.99 0.78 31.46
C GLN A 277 -0.89 0.79 30.40
N ALA A 278 -0.93 -0.12 29.42
CA ALA A 278 0.03 -0.25 28.31
C ALA A 278 1.50 -0.32 28.78
N GLN A 279 1.73 -0.78 30.00
CA GLN A 279 3.04 -0.94 30.61
C GLN A 279 3.43 -2.43 30.60
N PRO A 280 4.65 -2.78 30.15
CA PRO A 280 5.11 -4.16 30.11
C PRO A 280 5.46 -4.72 31.50
N GLU A 281 5.65 -3.85 32.50
CA GLU A 281 6.00 -4.21 33.86
C GLU A 281 4.89 -5.06 34.51
N GLY A 282 5.24 -6.21 35.06
CA GLY A 282 4.31 -7.13 35.72
C GLY A 282 3.46 -8.01 34.80
N LEU A 283 3.64 -7.98 33.47
CA LEU A 283 2.96 -8.92 32.55
C LEU A 283 3.39 -10.37 32.80
N LEU A 284 4.68 -10.59 33.03
CA LEU A 284 5.24 -11.92 33.32
C LEU A 284 4.74 -12.49 34.66
N GLU A 285 4.52 -11.64 35.66
CA GLU A 285 3.92 -12.05 36.93
C GLU A 285 2.48 -12.51 36.74
N LEU A 286 1.68 -11.77 35.96
CA LEU A 286 0.31 -12.14 35.64
C LEU A 286 0.25 -13.44 34.79
N VAL A 287 1.21 -13.65 33.89
CA VAL A 287 1.38 -14.91 33.15
C VAL A 287 1.56 -16.08 34.12
N GLU A 288 2.37 -15.93 35.16
CA GLU A 288 2.59 -16.99 36.15
C GLU A 288 1.33 -17.24 37.01
N GLN A 289 0.62 -16.18 37.41
CA GLN A 289 -0.66 -16.29 38.12
C GLN A 289 -1.71 -17.03 37.29
N LEU A 290 -1.85 -16.70 36.01
CA LEU A 290 -2.75 -17.39 35.09
C LEU A 290 -2.35 -18.84 34.87
N ARG A 291 -1.05 -19.14 34.83
CA ARG A 291 -0.55 -20.52 34.71
C ARG A 291 -0.94 -21.35 35.92
N GLN A 292 -0.78 -20.81 37.14
CA GLN A 292 -1.17 -21.48 38.37
C GLN A 292 -2.69 -21.69 38.42
N ALA A 293 -3.47 -20.66 38.07
CA ALA A 293 -4.93 -20.77 38.02
C ALA A 293 -5.40 -21.82 36.99
N ALA A 294 -4.75 -21.92 35.83
CA ALA A 294 -5.10 -22.90 34.81
C ALA A 294 -4.74 -24.36 35.17
N GLN A 295 -3.98 -24.58 36.25
CA GLN A 295 -3.63 -25.91 36.76
C GLN A 295 -4.63 -26.42 37.79
N ASP A 296 -5.58 -25.59 38.22
CA ASP A 296 -6.63 -26.00 39.16
C ASP A 296 -7.52 -27.09 38.54
N GLU A 297 -7.56 -28.27 39.18
CA GLU A 297 -8.33 -29.43 38.74
C GLU A 297 -9.84 -29.24 38.94
N GLU A 298 -10.27 -28.28 39.77
CA GLU A 298 -11.68 -27.95 39.97
C GLU A 298 -12.27 -27.18 38.78
N LEU A 299 -11.42 -26.57 37.95
CA LEU A 299 -11.86 -25.85 36.76
C LEU A 299 -12.26 -26.79 35.63
N SER A 300 -13.32 -26.44 34.92
CA SER A 300 -13.69 -27.12 33.69
C SER A 300 -12.60 -26.97 32.63
N SER A 301 -12.52 -27.92 31.69
CA SER A 301 -11.58 -27.83 30.58
C SER A 301 -11.76 -26.52 29.79
N GLY A 302 -12.99 -26.03 29.63
CA GLY A 302 -13.28 -24.76 28.97
C GLY A 302 -12.63 -23.56 29.66
N GLN A 303 -12.67 -23.54 31.00
CA GLN A 303 -12.07 -22.49 31.83
C GLN A 303 -10.54 -22.53 31.78
N GLN A 304 -9.94 -23.71 31.98
CA GLN A 304 -8.49 -23.91 31.88
C GLN A 304 -7.96 -23.42 30.53
N LEU A 305 -8.62 -23.81 29.43
CA LEU A 305 -8.28 -23.37 28.07
C LEU A 305 -8.37 -21.84 27.89
N CYS A 306 -9.38 -21.21 28.49
CA CYS A 306 -9.54 -19.75 28.42
C CYS A 306 -8.39 -19.03 29.14
N LEU A 307 -7.99 -19.52 30.32
CA LEU A 307 -6.86 -18.99 31.08
C LEU A 307 -5.52 -19.23 30.35
N GLU A 308 -5.30 -20.41 29.77
CA GLU A 308 -4.12 -20.70 28.97
C GLU A 308 -4.01 -19.79 27.74
N ARG A 309 -5.12 -19.52 27.04
CA ARG A 309 -5.12 -18.57 25.90
C ARG A 309 -4.87 -17.13 26.33
N LEU A 310 -5.38 -16.71 27.50
CA LEU A 310 -5.05 -15.41 28.08
C LEU A 310 -3.56 -15.29 28.40
N MET A 311 -2.96 -16.33 28.96
CA MET A 311 -1.52 -16.40 29.20
C MET A 311 -0.72 -16.22 27.89
N VAL A 312 -1.09 -16.93 26.82
CA VAL A 312 -0.43 -16.81 25.51
C VAL A 312 -0.62 -15.41 24.91
N LEU A 313 -1.80 -14.78 25.11
CA LEU A 313 -2.04 -13.39 24.70
C LEU A 313 -1.06 -12.43 25.40
N LEU A 314 -0.90 -12.54 26.72
CA LEU A 314 0.03 -11.67 27.48
C LEU A 314 1.48 -11.86 27.04
N LEU A 315 1.91 -13.09 26.77
CA LEU A 315 3.25 -13.34 26.21
C LEU A 315 3.45 -12.65 24.84
N ARG A 316 2.41 -12.62 23.99
CA ARG A 316 2.47 -11.90 22.71
C ARG A 316 2.43 -10.38 22.85
N VAL A 317 1.72 -9.87 23.84
CA VAL A 317 1.76 -8.44 24.21
C VAL A 317 3.19 -8.08 24.61
N GLU A 318 3.83 -8.92 25.43
CA GLU A 318 5.22 -8.70 25.83
C GLU A 318 6.19 -8.73 24.63
N ASP A 319 6.11 -9.75 23.76
CA ASP A 319 6.93 -9.84 22.54
C ASP A 319 6.78 -8.59 21.65
N ALA A 320 5.55 -8.13 21.43
CA ALA A 320 5.28 -6.94 20.65
C ALA A 320 5.80 -5.65 21.34
N SER A 321 5.78 -5.57 22.68
CA SER A 321 6.38 -4.45 23.40
C SER A 321 7.91 -4.42 23.25
N ARG A 322 8.57 -5.58 23.32
CA ARG A 322 10.01 -5.71 23.02
C ARG A 322 10.31 -5.34 21.57
N ALA A 323 9.45 -5.73 20.63
CA ALA A 323 9.59 -5.36 19.23
C ALA A 323 9.45 -3.85 19.01
N LEU A 324 8.54 -3.18 19.73
CA LEU A 324 8.42 -1.72 19.72
C LEU A 324 9.70 -1.06 20.22
N LEU A 325 10.25 -1.48 21.37
CA LEU A 325 11.51 -0.98 21.90
C LEU A 325 12.66 -1.16 20.89
N ALA A 326 12.72 -2.32 20.23
CA ALA A 326 13.70 -2.60 19.19
C ALA A 326 13.60 -1.62 18.00
N VAL A 327 12.39 -1.18 17.63
CA VAL A 327 12.18 -0.13 16.61
C VAL A 327 12.68 1.23 17.10
N GLU A 328 12.41 1.60 18.34
CA GLU A 328 12.83 2.88 18.92
C GLU A 328 14.35 2.98 19.01
N GLU A 329 14.99 1.93 19.55
CA GLU A 329 16.45 1.80 19.64
C GLU A 329 17.12 1.61 18.28
N GLY A 330 16.37 1.14 17.28
CA GLY A 330 16.86 0.82 15.96
C GLY A 330 17.78 -0.40 15.94
N ARG A 331 17.40 -1.44 16.69
CA ARG A 331 18.08 -2.74 16.75
C ARG A 331 17.19 -3.81 16.16
N ALA A 332 17.76 -4.72 15.37
CA ALA A 332 17.01 -5.83 14.81
C ALA A 332 17.01 -7.02 15.79
N PRO A 333 15.84 -7.60 16.12
CA PRO A 333 15.79 -8.89 16.78
C PRO A 333 16.46 -9.98 15.91
N SER A 334 17.12 -10.95 16.53
CA SER A 334 17.76 -12.08 15.83
C SER A 334 16.76 -12.95 15.07
N ASP A 335 15.56 -13.15 15.64
CA ASP A 335 14.47 -13.96 15.06
C ASP A 335 13.53 -13.17 14.14
N ALA A 336 14.09 -12.26 13.35
CA ALA A 336 13.28 -11.43 12.48
C ALA A 336 12.64 -12.25 11.34
N PRO A 337 11.31 -12.24 11.20
CA PRO A 337 10.64 -13.03 10.19
C PRO A 337 10.77 -12.36 8.81
N ARG A 338 10.55 -13.13 7.73
CA ARG A 338 10.56 -12.59 6.36
C ARG A 338 9.44 -11.55 6.18
N ALA A 339 9.61 -10.65 5.20
CA ALA A 339 8.61 -9.64 4.88
C ALA A 339 7.24 -10.26 4.55
N LEU A 340 6.17 -9.53 4.85
CA LEU A 340 4.80 -9.90 4.48
C LEU A 340 4.73 -10.12 2.96
N SER A 341 4.13 -11.24 2.55
CA SER A 341 3.96 -11.54 1.12
C SER A 341 2.64 -10.97 0.61
N TRP A 342 2.66 -10.41 -0.59
CA TRP A 342 1.48 -9.83 -1.23
C TRP A 342 0.97 -10.74 -2.35
N HIS A 343 -0.32 -10.61 -2.68
CA HIS A 343 -0.92 -11.33 -3.81
C HIS A 343 -0.74 -10.53 -5.11
N TYR A 344 -0.33 -11.21 -6.19
CA TYR A 344 -0.25 -10.63 -7.53
C TYR A 344 -1.56 -10.85 -8.29
N ASP A 345 -2.20 -9.76 -8.71
CA ASP A 345 -3.46 -9.78 -9.43
C ASP A 345 -3.24 -9.47 -10.92
N TRP A 346 -2.97 -10.52 -11.69
CA TRP A 346 -2.68 -10.45 -13.13
C TRP A 346 -3.84 -9.90 -13.96
N GLN A 347 -5.08 -10.20 -13.58
CA GLN A 347 -6.27 -9.76 -14.32
C GLN A 347 -6.42 -8.24 -14.23
N THR A 348 -6.30 -7.69 -13.03
CA THR A 348 -6.35 -6.24 -12.81
C THR A 348 -5.17 -5.56 -13.50
N ALA A 349 -3.98 -6.17 -13.48
CA ALA A 349 -2.82 -5.65 -14.18
C ALA A 349 -3.03 -5.56 -15.71
N LEU A 350 -3.59 -6.61 -16.31
CA LEU A 350 -3.93 -6.64 -17.74
C LEU A 350 -4.97 -5.59 -18.10
N VAL A 351 -6.02 -5.41 -17.29
CA VAL A 351 -7.04 -4.38 -17.54
C VAL A 351 -6.48 -2.97 -17.43
N TYR A 352 -5.60 -2.71 -16.46
CA TYR A 352 -4.98 -1.39 -16.32
C TYR A 352 -3.97 -1.09 -17.43
N GLY A 353 -3.23 -2.11 -17.87
CA GLY A 353 -2.36 -2.04 -19.05
C GLY A 353 -3.15 -1.77 -20.33
N SER A 354 -4.19 -2.58 -20.60
CA SER A 354 -5.01 -2.46 -21.80
C SER A 354 -5.77 -1.13 -21.86
N ARG A 355 -6.26 -0.61 -20.72
CA ARG A 355 -6.85 0.73 -20.63
C ARG A 355 -5.89 1.82 -21.10
N SER A 356 -4.64 1.76 -20.65
CA SER A 356 -3.64 2.79 -20.99
C SER A 356 -3.27 2.73 -22.47
N ALA A 357 -3.09 1.52 -23.02
CA ALA A 357 -2.89 1.32 -24.45
C ALA A 357 -4.08 1.78 -25.28
N LEU A 358 -5.30 1.40 -24.91
CA LEU A 358 -6.51 1.78 -25.63
C LEU A 358 -6.70 3.31 -25.63
N THR A 359 -6.46 3.97 -24.50
CA THR A 359 -6.57 5.43 -24.40
C THR A 359 -5.57 6.12 -25.33
N PHE A 360 -4.33 5.63 -25.35
CA PHE A 360 -3.30 6.13 -26.27
C PHE A 360 -3.69 5.87 -27.74
N LEU A 361 -4.13 4.66 -28.08
CA LEU A 361 -4.50 4.30 -29.46
C LEU A 361 -5.68 5.13 -29.98
N VAL A 362 -6.70 5.38 -29.16
CA VAL A 362 -7.85 6.22 -29.53
C VAL A 362 -7.39 7.67 -29.80
N LEU A 363 -6.56 8.23 -28.94
CA LEU A 363 -6.01 9.58 -29.15
C LEU A 363 -5.06 9.62 -30.35
N ALA A 364 -4.27 8.59 -30.57
CA ALA A 364 -3.34 8.52 -31.71
C ALA A 364 -4.11 8.40 -33.03
N ALA A 365 -5.18 7.62 -33.06
CA ALA A 365 -6.08 7.55 -34.21
C ALA A 365 -6.76 8.91 -34.48
N PHE A 366 -7.22 9.60 -33.44
CA PHE A 366 -7.76 10.97 -33.57
C PHE A 366 -6.72 11.95 -34.13
N TRP A 367 -5.48 11.90 -33.63
CA TRP A 367 -4.39 12.74 -34.13
C TRP A 367 -4.08 12.46 -35.60
N LEU A 368 -3.94 11.18 -35.98
CA LEU A 368 -3.67 10.78 -37.36
C LEU A 368 -4.81 11.18 -38.31
N ALA A 369 -6.06 11.16 -37.84
CA ALA A 369 -7.21 11.57 -38.66
C ALA A 369 -7.34 13.10 -38.82
N THR A 370 -6.98 13.86 -37.79
CA THR A 370 -7.16 15.33 -37.78
C THR A 370 -5.93 16.10 -38.24
N GLY A 371 -4.74 15.50 -38.19
CA GLY A 371 -3.49 16.19 -38.49
C GLY A 371 -3.16 17.31 -37.48
N TRP A 372 -3.79 17.31 -36.29
CA TRP A 372 -3.60 18.38 -35.31
C TRP A 372 -2.18 18.36 -34.74
N THR A 373 -1.35 19.32 -35.16
CA THR A 373 0.09 19.40 -34.84
C THR A 373 0.39 19.43 -33.35
N HIS A 374 -0.48 20.03 -32.53
CA HIS A 374 -0.33 20.14 -31.08
C HIS A 374 -0.97 19.00 -30.28
N ALA A 375 -1.51 17.95 -30.93
CA ALA A 375 -2.07 16.81 -30.23
C ALA A 375 -1.02 15.98 -29.47
N ILE A 376 0.27 16.18 -29.74
CA ILE A 376 1.38 15.51 -29.04
C ILE A 376 1.29 15.77 -27.54
N GLY A 377 1.02 17.01 -27.11
CA GLY A 377 0.83 17.35 -25.69
C GLY A 377 -0.33 16.57 -25.05
N ALA A 378 -1.44 16.39 -25.79
CA ALA A 378 -2.58 15.61 -25.34
C ALA A 378 -2.25 14.11 -25.21
N LEU A 379 -1.56 13.54 -26.20
CA LEU A 379 -1.10 12.15 -26.20
C LEU A 379 -0.17 11.87 -25.01
N LEU A 380 0.82 12.75 -24.81
CA LEU A 380 1.78 12.67 -23.71
C LEU A 380 1.07 12.65 -22.36
N LEU A 381 0.22 13.64 -22.11
CA LEU A 381 -0.45 13.76 -20.81
C LEU A 381 -1.46 12.65 -20.55
N ALA A 382 -2.16 12.17 -21.59
CA ALA A 382 -3.03 11.02 -21.45
C ALA A 382 -2.23 9.77 -21.02
N CYS A 383 -1.09 9.50 -21.66
CA CYS A 383 -0.22 8.36 -21.31
C CYS A 383 0.33 8.48 -19.89
N VAL A 384 0.84 9.67 -19.52
CA VAL A 384 1.38 9.95 -18.19
C VAL A 384 0.30 9.75 -17.13
N VAL A 385 -0.88 10.35 -17.30
CA VAL A 385 -1.95 10.28 -16.30
C VAL A 385 -2.53 8.86 -16.20
N CYS A 386 -2.78 8.19 -17.34
CA CYS A 386 -3.28 6.81 -17.35
C CYS A 386 -2.33 5.84 -16.65
N SER A 387 -1.03 5.93 -16.92
CA SER A 387 -0.03 5.05 -16.32
C SER A 387 0.27 5.39 -14.85
N LEU A 388 0.38 6.67 -14.51
CA LEU A 388 0.73 7.14 -13.16
C LEU A 388 -0.37 6.84 -12.15
N PHE A 389 -1.63 7.03 -12.54
CA PHE A 389 -2.76 6.80 -11.64
C PHE A 389 -3.41 5.42 -11.83
N ALA A 390 -2.85 4.56 -12.68
CA ALA A 390 -3.44 3.27 -13.06
C ALA A 390 -3.88 2.41 -11.87
N ARG A 391 -3.08 2.41 -10.80
CA ARG A 391 -3.29 1.65 -9.56
C ARG A 391 -4.14 2.35 -8.52
N LEU A 392 -4.29 3.66 -8.62
CA LEU A 392 -4.95 4.43 -7.57
C LEU A 392 -6.44 4.11 -7.63
N GLU A 393 -6.98 3.60 -6.53
CA GLU A 393 -8.42 3.27 -6.45
C GLU A 393 -9.30 4.50 -6.75
N ALA A 394 -8.82 5.70 -6.36
CA ALA A 394 -9.43 7.00 -6.66
C ALA A 394 -8.88 7.68 -7.92
N ALA A 395 -8.38 6.93 -8.91
CA ALA A 395 -7.78 7.48 -10.13
C ALA A 395 -8.64 8.56 -10.84
N PRO A 396 -9.97 8.42 -11.00
CA PRO A 396 -10.77 9.48 -11.60
C PRO A 396 -10.79 10.77 -10.79
N GLN A 397 -10.82 10.68 -9.46
CA GLN A 397 -10.85 11.83 -8.56
C GLN A 397 -9.49 12.55 -8.55
N ILE A 398 -8.41 11.78 -8.46
CA ILE A 398 -7.04 12.31 -8.52
C ILE A 398 -6.76 12.92 -9.89
N GLY A 399 -7.21 12.29 -10.98
CA GLY A 399 -7.12 12.87 -12.32
C GLY A 399 -7.90 14.17 -12.46
N MET A 400 -9.06 14.30 -11.81
CA MET A 400 -9.80 15.57 -11.76
C MET A 400 -9.07 16.65 -10.96
N MET A 401 -8.45 16.29 -9.83
CA MET A 401 -7.56 17.21 -9.08
C MET A 401 -6.39 17.66 -9.95
N PHE A 402 -5.79 16.74 -10.70
CA PHE A 402 -4.70 17.03 -11.62
C PHE A 402 -5.14 18.00 -12.73
N LEU A 403 -6.32 17.79 -13.32
CA LEU A 403 -6.93 18.69 -14.32
C LEU A 403 -7.17 20.09 -13.75
N ARG A 404 -7.69 20.18 -12.51
CA ARG A 404 -7.86 21.48 -11.82
C ARG A 404 -6.53 22.21 -11.63
N GLY A 405 -5.44 21.47 -11.37
CA GLY A 405 -4.11 22.04 -11.25
C GLY A 405 -3.61 22.67 -12.54
N ILE A 406 -3.83 22.01 -13.69
CA ILE A 406 -3.52 22.56 -15.02
C ILE A 406 -4.32 23.84 -15.23
N PHE A 407 -5.64 23.78 -14.98
CA PHE A 407 -6.53 24.92 -15.15
C PHE A 407 -6.08 26.15 -14.32
N TYR A 408 -5.62 25.94 -13.09
CA TYR A 408 -5.07 27.04 -12.26
C TYR A 408 -3.68 27.50 -12.74
N ALA A 409 -2.87 26.62 -13.32
CA ALA A 409 -1.55 26.97 -13.84
C ALA A 409 -1.65 27.89 -15.05
N LEU A 410 -2.65 27.72 -15.93
CA LEU A 410 -2.79 28.48 -17.17
C LEU A 410 -2.77 30.02 -16.98
N PRO A 411 -3.65 30.65 -16.18
CA PRO A 411 -3.64 32.11 -16.04
C PRO A 411 -2.35 32.64 -15.40
N VAL A 412 -1.79 31.89 -14.44
CA VAL A 412 -0.56 32.27 -13.75
C VAL A 412 0.65 32.14 -14.67
N ALA A 413 0.72 31.06 -15.45
CA ALA A 413 1.77 30.83 -16.44
C ALA A 413 1.65 31.77 -17.64
N PHE A 414 0.45 32.19 -18.02
CA PHE A 414 0.28 33.23 -19.03
C PHE A 414 0.87 34.55 -18.54
N PHE A 415 0.50 35.00 -17.33
CA PHE A 415 1.02 36.24 -16.75
C PHE A 415 2.54 36.17 -16.53
N VAL A 416 3.03 35.10 -15.92
CA VAL A 416 4.46 34.94 -15.65
C VAL A 416 5.24 34.71 -16.94
N GLY A 417 4.87 33.71 -17.73
CA GLY A 417 5.58 33.30 -18.93
C GLY A 417 5.52 34.32 -20.07
N GLN A 418 4.34 34.89 -20.36
CA GLN A 418 4.19 35.76 -21.54
C GLN A 418 4.43 37.24 -21.23
N ILE A 419 4.20 37.69 -19.99
CA ILE A 419 4.35 39.11 -19.62
C ILE A 419 5.64 39.36 -18.86
N LEU A 420 5.92 38.58 -17.79
CA LEU A 420 7.09 38.84 -16.95
C LEU A 420 8.39 38.30 -17.55
N MET A 421 8.44 37.03 -17.98
CA MET A 421 9.69 36.38 -18.43
C MET A 421 10.44 37.14 -19.53
N PRO A 422 9.78 37.78 -20.53
CA PRO A 422 10.48 38.57 -21.54
C PRO A 422 11.23 39.81 -20.98
N GLN A 423 10.87 40.25 -19.78
CA GLN A 423 11.44 41.44 -19.12
C GLN A 423 12.49 41.08 -18.06
N ILE A 424 12.80 39.79 -17.88
CA ILE A 424 13.67 39.33 -16.82
C ILE A 424 15.13 39.35 -17.27
N ASP A 425 15.96 40.04 -16.47
CA ASP A 425 17.40 39.99 -16.61
C ASP A 425 18.04 39.24 -15.43
N GLY A 426 18.78 38.19 -15.77
CA GLY A 426 19.59 37.44 -14.83
C GLY A 426 18.82 36.43 -13.96
N PHE A 427 19.61 35.61 -13.27
CA PHE A 427 19.10 34.42 -12.58
C PHE A 427 18.30 34.73 -11.31
N VAL A 428 18.62 35.83 -10.62
CA VAL A 428 17.96 36.20 -9.36
C VAL A 428 16.50 36.58 -9.61
N MET A 429 16.24 37.39 -10.63
CA MET A 429 14.88 37.78 -11.01
C MET A 429 14.08 36.59 -11.56
N LEU A 430 14.72 35.68 -12.31
CA LEU A 430 14.13 34.39 -12.71
C LEU A 430 13.67 33.58 -11.49
N CYS A 431 14.51 33.48 -10.45
CA CYS A 431 14.17 32.80 -9.20
C CYS A 431 12.99 33.45 -8.48
N MET A 432 12.90 34.79 -8.46
CA MET A 432 11.77 35.46 -7.81
C MET A 432 10.45 35.23 -8.56
N VAL A 433 10.48 35.40 -9.88
CA VAL A 433 9.28 35.31 -10.73
C VAL A 433 8.72 33.89 -10.79
N LEU A 434 9.58 32.87 -10.91
CA LEU A 434 9.14 31.47 -10.85
C LEU A 434 8.90 31.00 -9.41
N GLY A 435 9.73 31.45 -8.48
CA GLY A 435 9.75 30.94 -7.10
C GLY A 435 8.50 31.30 -6.31
N VAL A 436 7.90 32.47 -6.52
CA VAL A 436 6.70 32.89 -5.77
C VAL A 436 5.49 31.97 -6.07
N PRO A 437 5.06 31.76 -7.34
CA PRO A 437 3.99 30.80 -7.63
C PRO A 437 4.34 29.37 -7.21
N LEU A 438 5.59 28.96 -7.43
CA LEU A 438 6.05 27.62 -7.05
C LEU A 438 6.05 27.41 -5.53
N PHE A 439 6.31 28.45 -4.72
CA PHE A 439 6.23 28.38 -3.26
C PHE A 439 4.84 27.98 -2.80
N PHE A 440 3.81 28.67 -3.30
CA PHE A 440 2.41 28.35 -2.98
C PHE A 440 2.04 26.98 -3.52
N GLY A 441 2.50 26.62 -4.71
CA GLY A 441 2.35 25.27 -5.25
C GLY A 441 2.90 24.21 -4.29
N VAL A 442 4.14 24.35 -3.82
CA VAL A 442 4.76 23.35 -2.92
C VAL A 442 4.11 23.35 -1.53
N LEU A 443 3.65 24.48 -1.01
CA LEU A 443 2.83 24.50 0.22
C LEU A 443 1.57 23.63 0.07
N GLY A 444 0.91 23.72 -1.07
CA GLY A 444 -0.24 22.88 -1.40
C GLY A 444 0.11 21.38 -1.55
N MET A 445 1.35 21.05 -1.93
CA MET A 445 1.84 19.67 -1.99
C MET A 445 1.96 19.01 -0.60
N ALA A 446 2.14 19.81 0.45
CA ALA A 446 2.32 19.29 1.82
C ALA A 446 1.04 18.70 2.43
N LYS A 447 -0.15 18.99 1.89
CA LYS A 447 -1.42 18.39 2.35
C LYS A 447 -2.00 17.40 1.32
N PRO A 448 -2.36 16.17 1.73
CA PRO A 448 -2.91 15.16 0.81
C PRO A 448 -4.13 15.61 -0.01
N ALA A 449 -5.01 16.44 0.58
CA ALA A 449 -6.23 16.92 -0.07
C ALA A 449 -5.97 17.84 -1.27
N THR A 450 -4.84 18.54 -1.29
CA THR A 450 -4.44 19.48 -2.35
C THR A 450 -3.25 18.99 -3.17
N ALA A 451 -2.57 17.92 -2.72
CA ALA A 451 -1.29 17.50 -3.27
C ALA A 451 -1.31 17.25 -4.78
N ALA A 452 -2.32 16.54 -5.31
CA ALA A 452 -2.42 16.26 -6.75
C ALA A 452 -2.64 17.53 -7.59
N THR A 453 -3.54 18.41 -7.14
CA THR A 453 -3.80 19.71 -7.78
C THR A 453 -2.54 20.57 -7.79
N SER A 454 -1.88 20.69 -6.66
CA SER A 454 -0.69 21.53 -6.49
C SER A 454 0.54 20.98 -7.20
N THR A 455 0.73 19.66 -7.22
CA THR A 455 1.78 19.02 -8.02
C THR A 455 1.57 19.31 -9.50
N SER A 456 0.34 19.10 -10.00
CA SER A 456 0.00 19.40 -11.39
C SER A 456 0.22 20.88 -11.72
N PHE A 457 -0.19 21.79 -10.84
CA PHE A 457 0.05 23.22 -10.98
C PHE A 457 1.55 23.51 -11.16
N CYS A 458 2.41 23.04 -10.25
CA CYS A 458 3.86 23.26 -10.34
C CYS A 458 4.45 22.74 -11.66
N LEU A 459 4.10 21.51 -12.06
CA LEU A 459 4.67 20.88 -13.24
C LEU A 459 4.29 21.61 -14.53
N HIS A 460 3.01 21.94 -14.71
CA HIS A 460 2.56 22.62 -15.92
C HIS A 460 2.93 24.09 -15.93
N PHE A 461 3.00 24.74 -14.76
CA PHE A 461 3.56 26.09 -14.65
C PHE A 461 5.02 26.11 -15.12
N ILE A 462 5.86 25.15 -14.71
CA ILE A 462 7.25 25.07 -15.18
C ILE A 462 7.31 24.87 -16.70
N VAL A 463 6.57 23.90 -17.25
CA VAL A 463 6.58 23.61 -18.70
C VAL A 463 6.12 24.81 -19.53
N LEU A 464 5.12 25.55 -19.05
CA LEU A 464 4.56 26.69 -19.77
C LEU A 464 5.42 27.97 -19.66
N CYS A 465 6.15 28.14 -18.56
CA CYS A 465 7.02 29.29 -18.33
C CYS A 465 8.44 29.10 -18.87
N LEU A 466 8.91 27.86 -19.02
CA LEU A 466 10.21 27.53 -19.60
C LEU A 466 9.93 26.67 -20.85
N PRO A 467 9.66 27.28 -22.02
CA PRO A 467 9.44 26.54 -23.26
C PRO A 467 10.76 25.98 -23.80
N ALA A 468 10.66 24.97 -24.67
CA ALA A 468 11.81 24.37 -25.33
C ALA A 468 12.62 25.40 -26.15
N PRO A 469 13.94 25.19 -26.32
CA PRO A 469 14.79 26.08 -27.10
C PRO A 469 14.22 26.36 -28.50
N GLY A 470 14.20 27.63 -28.91
CA GLY A 470 13.75 28.05 -30.23
C GLY A 470 12.25 28.33 -30.39
N VAL A 471 11.41 27.98 -29.41
CA VAL A 471 9.96 28.33 -29.43
C VAL A 471 9.72 29.79 -29.04
N GLY A 472 10.52 30.30 -28.08
CA GLY A 472 10.34 31.64 -27.52
C GLY A 472 9.04 31.81 -26.72
N TYR A 473 8.75 33.03 -26.28
CA TYR A 473 7.50 33.39 -25.61
C TYR A 473 6.45 33.82 -26.64
N ASN A 474 5.75 32.84 -27.21
CA ASN A 474 4.71 33.06 -28.21
C ASN A 474 3.31 32.71 -27.63
N VAL A 475 2.42 33.71 -27.64
CA VAL A 475 1.03 33.58 -27.18
C VAL A 475 0.24 32.56 -27.98
N GLU A 476 0.44 32.48 -29.29
CA GLU A 476 -0.23 31.50 -30.16
C GLU A 476 0.18 30.08 -29.80
N PHE A 477 1.48 29.84 -29.59
CA PHE A 477 1.97 28.54 -29.14
C PHE A 477 1.38 28.17 -27.78
N PHE A 478 1.37 29.11 -26.83
CA PHE A 478 0.78 28.92 -25.50
C PHE A 478 -0.71 28.54 -25.57
N LEU A 479 -1.49 29.28 -26.36
CA LEU A 479 -2.94 29.06 -26.50
C LEU A 479 -3.27 27.75 -27.22
N ASN A 480 -2.37 27.22 -28.05
CA ASN A 480 -2.53 25.92 -28.69
C ASN A 480 -2.11 24.75 -27.79
N GLU A 481 -1.08 24.91 -26.98
CA GLU A 481 -0.62 23.89 -26.03
C GLU A 481 -1.62 23.69 -24.88
N ALA A 482 -2.20 24.77 -24.36
CA ALA A 482 -3.09 24.74 -23.20
C ALA A 482 -4.32 23.81 -23.34
N PRO A 483 -5.10 23.87 -24.44
CA PRO A 483 -6.19 22.92 -24.70
C PRO A 483 -5.71 21.48 -24.83
N GLY A 484 -4.55 21.25 -25.47
CA GLY A 484 -3.95 19.92 -25.61
C GLY A 484 -3.73 19.27 -24.25
N MET A 485 -3.20 20.02 -23.28
CA MET A 485 -3.00 19.53 -21.92
C MET A 485 -4.31 19.16 -21.22
N LEU A 486 -5.33 20.03 -21.32
CA LEU A 486 -6.64 19.78 -20.72
C LEU A 486 -7.35 18.58 -21.35
N ILE A 487 -7.29 18.45 -22.68
CA ILE A 487 -7.89 17.33 -23.42
C ILE A 487 -7.21 16.01 -23.05
N GLY A 488 -5.87 15.97 -23.02
CA GLY A 488 -5.12 14.76 -22.68
C GLY A 488 -5.50 14.21 -21.30
N VAL A 489 -5.51 15.07 -20.28
CA VAL A 489 -5.91 14.67 -18.92
C VAL A 489 -7.41 14.36 -18.85
N GLY A 490 -8.26 15.11 -19.54
CA GLY A 490 -9.70 14.85 -19.63
C GLY A 490 -10.01 13.47 -20.21
N CYS A 491 -9.34 13.09 -21.29
CA CYS A 491 -9.43 11.76 -21.90
C CYS A 491 -8.96 10.66 -20.94
N ALA A 492 -7.86 10.86 -20.22
CA ALA A 492 -7.41 9.91 -19.21
C ALA A 492 -8.41 9.73 -18.06
N VAL A 493 -9.01 10.83 -17.57
CA VAL A 493 -10.09 10.78 -16.57
C VAL A 493 -11.31 10.03 -17.10
N MET A 494 -11.67 10.24 -18.36
CA MET A 494 -12.77 9.52 -18.99
C MET A 494 -12.46 8.03 -19.11
N ALA A 495 -11.24 7.66 -19.53
CA ALA A 495 -10.79 6.28 -19.58
C ALA A 495 -10.87 5.59 -18.21
N PHE A 496 -10.51 6.30 -17.12
CA PHE A 496 -10.67 5.79 -15.76
C PHE A 496 -12.12 5.61 -15.32
N LYS A 497 -13.09 6.29 -15.96
CA LYS A 497 -14.52 6.12 -15.66
C LYS A 497 -15.18 5.04 -16.52
N LEU A 498 -14.78 4.93 -17.78
CA LEU A 498 -15.38 4.02 -18.76
C LEU A 498 -14.79 2.60 -18.67
N VAL A 499 -13.48 2.47 -18.50
CA VAL A 499 -12.77 1.18 -18.48
C VAL A 499 -12.49 0.78 -17.03
N VAL A 500 -13.52 0.27 -16.34
CA VAL A 500 -13.45 -0.16 -14.94
C VAL A 500 -14.04 -1.56 -14.76
N LEU A 501 -13.34 -2.41 -14.00
CA LEU A 501 -13.90 -3.65 -13.45
C LEU A 501 -14.82 -3.31 -12.26
N ARG A 502 -16.06 -2.92 -12.56
CA ARG A 502 -16.97 -2.27 -11.60
C ARG A 502 -17.90 -3.22 -10.85
N ASN A 503 -17.73 -4.54 -10.96
CA ASN A 503 -18.64 -5.48 -10.34
C ASN A 503 -18.18 -5.83 -8.89
N PRO A 504 -18.77 -5.23 -7.84
CA PRO A 504 -18.40 -5.51 -6.46
C PRO A 504 -18.66 -6.97 -6.07
N VAL A 505 -19.69 -7.60 -6.66
CA VAL A 505 -20.03 -9.01 -6.41
C VAL A 505 -18.91 -9.91 -6.93
N TRP A 506 -18.41 -9.65 -8.13
CA TRP A 506 -17.28 -10.37 -8.70
C TRP A 506 -16.02 -10.22 -7.84
N HIS A 507 -15.70 -8.98 -7.42
CA HIS A 507 -14.53 -8.71 -6.57
C HIS A 507 -14.63 -9.41 -5.21
N GLY A 508 -15.81 -9.35 -4.58
CA GLY A 508 -16.07 -10.04 -3.30
C GLY A 508 -15.95 -11.57 -3.42
N ARG A 509 -16.52 -12.17 -4.48
CA ARG A 509 -16.38 -13.63 -4.75
C ARG A 509 -14.92 -14.02 -4.96
N ARG A 510 -14.20 -13.24 -5.76
CA ARG A 510 -12.78 -13.50 -6.06
C ARG A 510 -11.91 -13.39 -4.81
N LEU A 511 -12.10 -12.35 -4.00
CA LEU A 511 -11.40 -12.20 -2.72
C LEU A 511 -11.69 -13.39 -1.80
N MET A 512 -12.94 -13.83 -1.75
CA MET A 512 -13.34 -14.99 -0.94
C MET A 512 -12.69 -16.30 -1.42
N GLN A 513 -12.74 -16.57 -2.73
CA GLN A 513 -12.08 -17.73 -3.31
C GLN A 513 -10.57 -17.70 -3.01
N ALA A 514 -9.95 -16.52 -3.10
CA ALA A 514 -8.54 -16.37 -2.78
C ALA A 514 -8.22 -16.57 -1.29
N ILE A 515 -9.14 -16.25 -0.37
CA ILE A 515 -9.02 -16.57 1.07
C ILE A 515 -9.08 -18.10 1.25
N LEU A 516 -10.08 -18.76 0.67
CA LEU A 516 -10.26 -20.21 0.75
C LEU A 516 -9.06 -20.98 0.18
N THR A 517 -8.57 -20.59 -1.00
CA THR A 517 -7.36 -21.18 -1.60
C THR A 517 -6.12 -20.99 -0.71
N ASP A 518 -6.02 -19.84 -0.03
CA ASP A 518 -4.89 -19.61 0.86
C ASP A 518 -4.99 -20.40 2.16
N LEU A 519 -6.19 -20.57 2.70
CA LEU A 519 -6.45 -21.47 3.83
C LEU A 519 -6.14 -22.92 3.47
N GLY A 520 -6.51 -23.37 2.27
CA GLY A 520 -6.13 -24.69 1.76
C GLY A 520 -4.60 -24.83 1.68
N ARG A 521 -3.90 -23.86 1.07
CA ARG A 521 -2.43 -23.86 1.04
C ARG A 521 -1.77 -23.78 2.42
N LEU A 522 -2.48 -23.25 3.41
CA LEU A 522 -2.01 -23.13 4.79
C LEU A 522 -1.88 -24.50 5.47
N THR A 523 -2.59 -25.53 5.00
CA THR A 523 -2.47 -26.90 5.54
C THR A 523 -1.11 -27.52 5.20
N ARG A 524 -0.55 -27.21 4.02
CA ARG A 524 0.70 -27.80 3.49
C ARG A 524 1.96 -26.98 3.73
N ARG A 525 1.84 -25.68 4.00
CA ARG A 525 2.98 -24.76 4.03
C ARG A 525 3.81 -24.91 5.30
N ASP A 526 5.12 -24.72 5.21
CA ASP A 526 6.02 -24.68 6.38
C ASP A 526 5.60 -23.59 7.40
N LEU A 527 5.51 -23.98 8.68
CA LEU A 527 4.98 -23.18 9.78
C LEU A 527 5.77 -21.88 10.01
N GLY A 528 7.10 -21.95 9.93
CA GLY A 528 7.97 -20.78 10.10
C GLY A 528 7.70 -19.67 9.08
N ARG A 529 7.11 -20.02 7.93
CA ARG A 529 6.75 -19.08 6.86
C ARG A 529 5.26 -18.80 6.74
N ALA A 530 4.42 -19.62 7.38
CA ALA A 530 2.98 -19.62 7.20
C ALA A 530 2.31 -18.37 7.81
N GLU A 531 2.71 -17.97 9.01
CA GLU A 531 2.07 -16.89 9.78
C GLU A 531 2.19 -15.53 9.10
N ASN A 532 3.39 -15.14 8.67
CA ASN A 532 3.61 -13.88 7.95
C ASN A 532 2.99 -13.90 6.56
N TRP A 533 3.01 -15.06 5.88
CA TRP A 533 2.43 -15.21 4.56
C TRP A 533 0.91 -15.06 4.59
N PHE A 534 0.25 -15.73 5.53
CA PHE A 534 -1.20 -15.68 5.69
C PHE A 534 -1.65 -14.32 6.25
N GLY A 535 -1.04 -13.86 7.34
CA GLY A 535 -1.41 -12.62 8.02
C GLY A 535 -1.34 -11.39 7.12
N GLY A 536 -0.27 -11.24 6.32
CA GLY A 536 -0.13 -10.11 5.40
C GLY A 536 -1.18 -10.09 4.29
N ARG A 537 -1.46 -11.26 3.68
CA ARG A 537 -2.48 -11.37 2.63
C ARG A 537 -3.88 -11.19 3.20
N MET A 538 -4.12 -11.67 4.41
CA MET A 538 -5.43 -11.55 5.04
C MET A 538 -5.73 -10.11 5.46
N ALA A 539 -4.74 -9.41 6.03
CA ALA A 539 -4.84 -7.98 6.32
C ALA A 539 -5.22 -7.16 5.07
N ASP A 540 -4.55 -7.40 3.95
CA ASP A 540 -4.83 -6.73 2.68
C ASP A 540 -6.26 -6.98 2.18
N ARG A 541 -6.69 -8.25 2.19
CA ARG A 541 -8.03 -8.62 1.71
C ARG A 541 -9.14 -8.10 2.60
N LEU A 542 -8.95 -8.12 3.92
CA LEU A 542 -9.92 -7.56 4.87
C LEU A 542 -10.08 -6.05 4.65
N LEU A 543 -8.97 -5.32 4.50
CA LEU A 543 -9.04 -3.89 4.17
C LEU A 543 -9.77 -3.64 2.84
N GLN A 544 -9.52 -4.46 1.81
CA GLN A 544 -10.25 -4.38 0.53
C GLN A 544 -11.75 -4.68 0.70
N LEU A 545 -12.11 -5.72 1.47
CA LEU A 545 -13.50 -6.09 1.75
C LEU A 545 -14.23 -4.97 2.51
N ALA A 546 -13.61 -4.40 3.54
CA ALA A 546 -14.22 -3.33 4.34
C ALA A 546 -14.50 -2.06 3.53
N ARG A 547 -13.64 -1.74 2.56
CA ARG A 547 -13.84 -0.59 1.66
C ARG A 547 -15.03 -0.78 0.73
N HIS A 548 -15.21 -1.98 0.17
CA HIS A 548 -16.28 -2.27 -0.80
C HIS A 548 -17.61 -2.65 -0.14
N TYR A 549 -17.56 -3.11 1.10
CA TYR A 549 -18.73 -3.50 1.89
C TYR A 549 -18.76 -2.72 3.22
N PRO A 550 -18.99 -1.38 3.18
CA PRO A 550 -19.15 -0.59 4.40
C PRO A 550 -20.33 -1.11 5.22
N ALA A 551 -20.28 -0.94 6.55
CA ALA A 551 -21.35 -1.34 7.45
C ALA A 551 -22.65 -0.62 7.05
N ARG A 552 -23.59 -1.31 6.41
CA ARG A 552 -24.94 -0.81 6.17
C ARG A 552 -25.83 -1.19 7.35
N PRO A 553 -26.72 -0.29 7.83
CA PRO A 553 -27.58 -0.55 8.98
C PRO A 553 -28.58 -1.71 8.77
N ASP A 554 -28.99 -1.97 7.52
CA ASP A 554 -30.06 -2.93 7.23
C ASP A 554 -29.53 -4.28 6.72
N GLN A 555 -29.44 -5.24 7.63
CA GLN A 555 -29.71 -6.70 7.53
C GLN A 555 -29.35 -7.55 6.28
N ALA A 556 -28.54 -7.09 5.32
CA ALA A 556 -27.95 -7.98 4.30
C ALA A 556 -26.47 -8.21 4.59
N ARG A 557 -26.13 -9.43 5.02
CA ARG A 557 -24.77 -9.96 5.30
C ARG A 557 -23.67 -9.27 4.49
N SER A 558 -22.63 -8.82 5.19
CA SER A 558 -21.47 -8.24 4.55
C SER A 558 -20.45 -9.34 4.23
N ARG A 559 -19.87 -9.35 3.02
CA ARG A 559 -18.73 -10.21 2.66
C ARG A 559 -17.53 -10.06 3.61
N TRP A 560 -17.55 -9.00 4.41
CA TRP A 560 -16.65 -8.77 5.52
C TRP A 560 -16.75 -9.88 6.60
N ASP A 561 -17.97 -10.32 6.96
CA ASP A 561 -18.16 -11.34 8.00
C ASP A 561 -17.59 -12.70 7.54
N ASP A 562 -17.79 -13.06 6.26
CA ASP A 562 -17.13 -14.21 5.63
C ASP A 562 -15.59 -14.07 5.70
N GLY A 563 -15.07 -12.86 5.45
CA GLY A 563 -13.63 -12.58 5.53
C GLY A 563 -13.12 -12.80 6.96
N VAL A 564 -13.82 -12.27 7.96
CA VAL A 564 -13.46 -12.42 9.36
C VAL A 564 -13.50 -13.90 9.79
N ALA A 565 -14.51 -14.67 9.36
CA ALA A 565 -14.57 -16.11 9.59
C ALA A 565 -13.37 -16.85 8.98
N GLY A 566 -12.96 -16.46 7.77
CA GLY A 566 -11.76 -17.00 7.12
C GLY A 566 -10.46 -16.65 7.87
N LEU A 567 -10.36 -15.46 8.47
CA LEU A 567 -9.22 -15.08 9.31
C LEU A 567 -9.19 -15.99 10.55
N ASP A 568 -10.31 -16.06 11.25
CA ASP A 568 -10.44 -16.86 12.49
C ASP A 568 -10.10 -18.33 12.26
N LEU A 569 -10.58 -18.94 11.17
CA LEU A 569 -10.24 -20.32 10.82
C LEU A 569 -8.75 -20.50 10.50
N GLY A 570 -8.13 -19.56 9.80
CA GLY A 570 -6.71 -19.61 9.52
C GLY A 570 -5.86 -19.48 10.79
N ASP A 571 -6.35 -18.71 11.76
CA ASP A 571 -5.69 -18.53 13.05
C ASP A 571 -5.73 -19.81 13.88
N GLU A 572 -6.90 -20.45 13.98
CA GLU A 572 -7.04 -21.74 14.69
C GLU A 572 -6.22 -22.84 13.99
N LEU A 573 -6.17 -22.84 12.65
CA LEU A 573 -5.33 -23.78 11.90
C LEU A 573 -3.84 -23.57 12.19
N LEU A 574 -3.37 -22.32 12.21
CA LEU A 574 -1.98 -22.00 12.57
C LEU A 574 -1.64 -22.42 14.00
N HIS A 575 -2.56 -22.16 14.94
CA HIS A 575 -2.38 -22.52 16.34
C HIS A 575 -2.34 -24.04 16.54
N LEU A 576 -3.31 -24.76 15.97
CA LEU A 576 -3.36 -26.22 15.98
C LEU A 576 -2.06 -26.82 15.43
N ARG A 577 -1.60 -26.34 14.26
CA ARG A 577 -0.37 -26.85 13.64
C ARG A 577 0.88 -26.58 14.50
N LYS A 578 0.96 -25.42 15.18
CA LYS A 578 2.06 -25.12 16.12
C LYS A 578 2.06 -26.09 17.31
N CYS A 579 0.91 -26.30 17.93
CA CYS A 579 0.78 -27.23 19.06
C CYS A 579 1.12 -28.68 18.67
N LEU A 580 0.75 -29.10 17.45
CA LEU A 580 1.05 -30.43 16.93
C LEU A 580 2.52 -30.62 16.50
N THR A 581 3.31 -29.54 16.38
CA THR A 581 4.73 -29.66 15.96
C THR A 581 5.59 -30.34 17.02
N ASN A 582 5.23 -30.15 18.29
CA ASN A 582 5.92 -30.74 19.43
C ASN A 582 5.32 -32.09 19.87
N ALA A 583 4.32 -32.60 19.15
CA ALA A 583 3.53 -33.75 19.56
C ALA A 583 4.08 -35.07 19.01
N ASP A 584 3.75 -36.19 19.67
CA ASP A 584 4.28 -37.53 19.40
C ASP A 584 4.15 -37.97 17.93
N ALA A 585 5.13 -38.73 17.44
CA ALA A 585 5.15 -39.26 16.06
C ALA A 585 3.91 -40.09 15.67
N GLY A 586 3.18 -40.62 16.67
CA GLY A 586 1.92 -41.34 16.48
C GLY A 586 0.77 -40.48 15.92
N LEU A 587 0.81 -39.16 16.10
CA LEU A 587 -0.22 -38.22 15.64
C LEU A 587 -0.10 -37.85 14.15
N ALA A 588 1.03 -38.15 13.50
CA ALA A 588 1.32 -37.67 12.15
C ALA A 588 0.26 -38.10 11.11
N ARG A 589 -0.26 -39.34 11.21
CA ARG A 589 -1.26 -39.86 10.26
C ARG A 589 -2.62 -39.21 10.42
N SER A 590 -3.14 -39.12 11.64
CA SER A 590 -4.45 -38.51 11.91
C SER A 590 -4.41 -37.00 11.68
N GLN A 591 -3.30 -36.34 11.98
CA GLN A 591 -3.04 -34.95 11.61
C GLN A 591 -3.09 -34.76 10.08
N GLN A 592 -2.37 -35.59 9.33
CA GLN A 592 -2.34 -35.47 7.86
C GLN A 592 -3.73 -35.65 7.25
N ARG A 593 -4.49 -36.66 7.68
CA ARG A 593 -5.87 -36.89 7.20
C ARG A 593 -6.80 -35.71 7.53
N PHE A 594 -6.69 -35.15 8.74
CA PHE A 594 -7.45 -33.97 9.10
C PHE A 594 -7.12 -32.78 8.19
N LEU A 595 -5.83 -32.53 7.93
CA LEU A 595 -5.38 -31.44 7.06
C LEU A 595 -5.82 -31.63 5.60
N GLU A 596 -5.77 -32.85 5.07
CA GLU A 596 -6.29 -33.19 3.74
C GLU A 596 -7.80 -32.95 3.66
N ARG A 597 -8.56 -33.43 4.65
CA ARG A 597 -10.02 -33.26 4.67
C ARG A 597 -10.43 -31.80 4.82
N LEU A 598 -9.68 -31.03 5.60
CA LEU A 598 -9.89 -29.59 5.74
C LEU A 598 -9.63 -28.85 4.43
N GLU A 599 -8.56 -29.20 3.72
CA GLU A 599 -8.26 -28.63 2.40
C GLU A 599 -9.39 -28.91 1.39
N ASP A 600 -9.87 -30.15 1.31
CA ASP A 600 -11.01 -30.53 0.46
C ASP A 600 -12.29 -29.76 0.79
N ALA A 601 -12.54 -29.50 2.08
CA ALA A 601 -13.69 -28.71 2.53
C ALA A 601 -13.54 -27.24 2.11
N LEU A 602 -12.34 -26.67 2.28
CA LEU A 602 -12.03 -25.28 1.92
C LEU A 602 -12.08 -25.04 0.40
N GLU A 603 -11.59 -25.99 -0.42
CA GLU A 603 -11.66 -25.90 -1.88
C GLU A 603 -13.10 -25.90 -2.40
N ARG A 604 -13.97 -26.73 -1.80
CA ARG A 604 -15.40 -26.76 -2.11
C ARG A 604 -16.13 -25.52 -1.56
N GLY A 605 -15.58 -24.89 -0.52
CA GLY A 605 -16.09 -23.70 0.14
C GLY A 605 -17.26 -23.95 1.10
N PRO A 606 -17.52 -23.01 2.03
CA PRO A 606 -18.61 -23.13 3.01
C PRO A 606 -19.98 -23.00 2.35
N ALA A 607 -20.88 -23.91 2.68
CA ALA A 607 -22.26 -23.96 2.17
C ALA A 607 -23.17 -24.68 3.18
N ALA A 608 -24.48 -24.44 3.09
CA ALA A 608 -25.45 -25.20 3.88
C ALA A 608 -25.40 -26.70 3.52
N GLY A 609 -25.51 -27.56 4.54
CA GLY A 609 -25.38 -29.01 4.39
C GLY A 609 -23.94 -29.53 4.41
N ARG A 610 -22.95 -28.66 4.64
CA ARG A 610 -21.52 -29.02 4.78
C ARG A 610 -20.98 -28.75 6.18
N GLU A 611 -21.84 -28.47 7.15
CA GLU A 611 -21.50 -28.23 8.55
C GLU A 611 -20.70 -29.40 9.13
N ASP A 612 -21.03 -30.62 8.70
CA ASP A 612 -20.51 -31.87 9.26
C ASP A 612 -19.34 -32.48 8.48
N ASP A 613 -18.85 -31.81 7.42
CA ASP A 613 -17.79 -32.31 6.51
C ASP A 613 -16.49 -32.69 7.22
N LEU A 614 -16.23 -32.07 8.39
CA LEU A 614 -15.02 -32.25 9.20
C LEU A 614 -15.21 -33.21 10.39
N ASN A 615 -16.44 -33.62 10.73
CA ASN A 615 -16.73 -34.31 11.99
C ASN A 615 -15.94 -35.60 12.18
N ALA A 616 -15.88 -36.45 11.15
CA ALA A 616 -15.18 -37.73 11.21
C ALA A 616 -13.67 -37.54 11.41
N ALA A 617 -13.06 -36.61 10.67
CA ALA A 617 -11.63 -36.32 10.77
C ALA A 617 -11.25 -35.65 12.11
N VAL A 618 -12.13 -34.80 12.62
CA VAL A 618 -12.00 -34.19 13.96
C VAL A 618 -12.04 -35.27 15.05
N ALA A 619 -13.00 -36.20 14.98
CA ALA A 619 -13.13 -37.28 15.96
C ALA A 619 -11.88 -38.19 15.98
N GLU A 620 -11.37 -38.57 14.80
CA GLU A 620 -10.15 -39.39 14.68
C GLU A 620 -8.92 -38.70 15.29
N LEU A 621 -8.72 -37.40 14.99
CA LEU A 621 -7.61 -36.64 15.54
C LEU A 621 -7.76 -36.42 17.05
N GLN A 622 -8.99 -36.18 17.53
CA GLN A 622 -9.28 -36.01 18.95
C GLN A 622 -9.02 -37.30 19.74
N GLU A 623 -9.41 -38.46 19.21
CA GLU A 623 -9.11 -39.76 19.82
C GLU A 623 -7.60 -40.01 19.90
N SER A 624 -6.88 -39.69 18.81
CA SER A 624 -5.41 -39.78 18.77
C SER A 624 -4.75 -38.85 19.80
N LEU A 625 -5.26 -37.62 19.94
CA LEU A 625 -4.78 -36.67 20.94
C LEU A 625 -4.99 -37.21 22.35
N ARG A 626 -6.19 -37.74 22.64
CA ARG A 626 -6.53 -38.32 23.96
C ARG A 626 -5.62 -39.47 24.35
N ALA A 627 -5.18 -40.30 23.40
CA ALA A 627 -4.26 -41.40 23.63
C ALA A 627 -2.82 -40.97 24.01
N CYS A 628 -2.42 -39.72 23.76
CA CYS A 628 -1.08 -39.22 24.09
C CYS A 628 -0.96 -38.76 25.55
N THR A 629 0.27 -38.64 26.07
CA THR A 629 0.55 -38.12 27.42
C THR A 629 -0.05 -36.71 27.62
N PRO A 630 -0.70 -36.41 28.76
CA PRO A 630 -1.26 -35.09 29.01
C PRO A 630 -0.19 -33.99 29.04
N SER A 631 -0.41 -32.92 28.26
CA SER A 631 0.45 -31.74 28.20
C SER A 631 -0.37 -30.48 27.87
N ILE A 632 0.18 -29.31 28.20
CA ILE A 632 -0.44 -28.01 27.85
C ILE A 632 -0.63 -27.89 26.33
N ASP A 633 0.40 -28.26 25.55
CA ASP A 633 0.34 -28.23 24.08
C ASP A 633 -0.79 -29.11 23.52
N LYS A 634 -1.06 -30.28 24.14
CA LYS A 634 -2.17 -31.15 23.78
C LYS A 634 -3.53 -30.52 24.10
N ARG A 635 -3.71 -29.91 25.28
CA ARG A 635 -4.96 -29.23 25.64
C ARG A 635 -5.25 -28.08 24.68
N LEU A 636 -4.23 -27.29 24.34
CA LEU A 636 -4.33 -26.21 23.34
C LEU A 636 -4.61 -26.75 21.93
N ALA A 637 -4.05 -27.89 21.54
CA ALA A 637 -4.36 -28.55 20.26
C ALA A 637 -5.81 -29.03 20.19
N GLU A 638 -6.32 -29.70 21.24
CA GLU A 638 -7.73 -30.14 21.30
C GLU A 638 -8.68 -28.93 21.26
N ALA A 639 -8.35 -27.85 21.98
CA ALA A 639 -9.07 -26.58 21.92
C ALA A 639 -9.16 -26.02 20.50
N ALA A 640 -8.01 -25.88 19.84
CA ALA A 640 -7.91 -25.32 18.49
C ALA A 640 -8.68 -26.18 17.48
N LEU A 641 -8.65 -27.51 17.63
CA LEU A 641 -9.39 -28.44 16.79
C LEU A 641 -10.92 -28.26 16.90
N LEU A 642 -11.44 -28.18 18.13
CA LEU A 642 -12.87 -27.96 18.38
C LEU A 642 -13.33 -26.56 17.96
N GLN A 643 -12.47 -25.54 18.15
CA GLN A 643 -12.75 -24.19 17.66
C GLN A 643 -12.77 -24.12 16.13
N LEU A 644 -11.89 -24.85 15.45
CA LEU A 644 -11.88 -24.94 13.99
C LEU A 644 -13.17 -25.60 13.48
N GLN A 645 -13.61 -26.70 14.11
CA GLN A 645 -14.87 -27.37 13.78
C GLN A 645 -16.08 -26.44 13.99
N SER A 646 -16.18 -25.80 15.15
CA SER A 646 -17.29 -24.87 15.45
C SER A 646 -17.28 -23.64 14.53
N GLY A 647 -16.10 -23.09 14.22
CA GLY A 647 -15.92 -22.01 13.27
C GLY A 647 -16.35 -22.39 11.85
N TRP A 648 -16.02 -23.60 11.39
CA TRP A 648 -16.47 -24.13 10.10
C TRP A 648 -18.00 -24.30 10.04
N ARG A 649 -18.58 -24.92 11.07
CA ARG A 649 -20.04 -25.08 11.20
C ARG A 649 -20.75 -23.73 11.18
N HIS A 650 -20.26 -22.78 11.96
CA HIS A 650 -20.80 -21.43 12.00
C HIS A 650 -20.71 -20.78 10.62
N TRP A 651 -19.58 -20.90 9.92
CA TRP A 651 -19.43 -20.35 8.57
C TRP A 651 -20.40 -20.97 7.55
N CYS A 652 -20.64 -22.28 7.63
CA CYS A 652 -21.60 -22.99 6.77
C CYS A 652 -23.06 -22.61 7.07
N GLN A 653 -23.45 -22.55 8.35
CA GLN A 653 -24.76 -22.06 8.79
C GLN A 653 -24.97 -20.60 8.38
N LEU A 654 -23.89 -19.81 8.42
CA LEU A 654 -23.86 -18.45 7.91
C LEU A 654 -24.01 -18.35 6.38
N ARG A 655 -24.12 -19.45 5.63
CA ARG A 655 -24.43 -19.45 4.19
C ARG A 655 -25.81 -20.00 3.87
N GLY A 656 -26.46 -20.72 4.79
CA GLY A 656 -27.78 -21.34 4.58
C GLY A 656 -29.00 -20.41 4.66
N GLY A 657 -28.85 -19.21 5.22
CA GLY A 657 -29.93 -18.22 5.27
C GLY A 657 -30.10 -17.46 3.95
N GLY A 658 -30.86 -18.00 3.00
CA GLY A 658 -31.72 -17.34 1.99
C GLY A 658 -31.20 -16.22 1.05
N ASN A 659 -30.19 -15.42 1.38
CA ASN A 659 -29.85 -14.19 0.65
C ASN A 659 -28.36 -14.05 0.33
N GLY A 660 -27.74 -15.10 -0.23
CA GLY A 660 -26.32 -15.09 -0.60
C GLY A 660 -26.10 -15.50 -2.05
N PHE A 661 -26.47 -14.64 -3.01
CA PHE A 661 -26.41 -14.89 -4.45
C PHE A 661 -25.23 -15.80 -4.89
N ALA A 662 -25.64 -16.97 -5.42
CA ALA A 662 -24.95 -17.83 -6.37
C ALA A 662 -24.33 -17.06 -7.54
#